data_AF-A0AA86N697-F1
#
_entry.id   AF-A0AA86N697-F1
#
_cell.length_a   1.000
_cell.length_b   1.000
_cell.length_c   1.000
_cell.angle_alpha   90.00
_cell.angle_beta   90.00
_cell.angle_gamma   90.00
#
_symmetry.space_group_name_H-M   'P 1'
#
loop_
_entity.id
_entity.type
_entity.pdbx_description
1 polymer ?
#
loop_
_entity_poly.entity_id
_entity_poly.type
_entity_poly.pdbx_seq_one_letter_code
_entity_poly.pdbx_strand_id
1 'polypeptide(L)'
;MTGGREGVCDTSIKTADSGYVERKMMKNMESVSQGYDNSVRNDQNGFVQLRYGDDNLNTHFCETQEYKSIGVTDKEFFSQFFVDYGKQIAGKSRRRVDEEEVISFRDLIKEFEDLQQLGMYDFALTSKKLKEFQVVVDPDLVKHPDLLAYLQMHITKFVEEKEDKTPTLSAWLSDEAINKLKMNQQILKLEYLTLLAERFWLQSNHTFILQLSQAKTTEFLKNTSCDLLRIINNQKTNQINQKTPLVISQSNSTSVYCDSAITDLDPVHVVQEVNKLLREISKFKSQESKILRAMIRLIFNSKQICYKFRLSPQHFKNCMDQIRKKFYASNGVPGEPVGPLASHSISEPATQLTLNTFHTAGTSALGSLGLQRLKELIDFRSTKTPIMTIYMKDSAEHAYIKQTSEHKGRVAMQQKQVMKVAALIENSYFKDFVKQMQIIFDPNDTFEADLLWLDYARAIKYYPEVTCPFVLRYEISLKKMLEKEENLTLPEIVQKIQEEYLDYDISYYSGLGTQVIRMRPRNVLTPTDLTNVNIKLSELHISGYEKVKKVFQDNASPFVHFGFDQFAPVDTENANFGGIYKSELATPKDKDDKSEPQIQELIIRTEGSDLITVLGMDDVDAARTIVNDLPEVYNVLGVEAARQLLVTEMRITLPSDGLNPRHFGLLADVMMSSPSNGKMISINRHGMRITNTGVVAQASFEQPADAFLAGAAFGLHDNCQAVSTAVTIGSEMRHGTSSFDLLLDCNRLPALPDTEHPGRIVQNQIANLTTM
;
A
#
# COMPACT_ATOMS: atom_id res chain seq x y z
N MET A 1 23.68 -34.53 6.45
CA MET A 1 25.00 -33.92 6.18
C MET A 1 24.94 -32.92 5.04
N THR A 2 24.45 -33.27 3.85
CA THR A 2 24.41 -32.37 2.67
C THR A 2 23.66 -31.06 2.92
N GLY A 3 22.42 -31.12 3.41
CA GLY A 3 21.66 -29.89 3.76
C GLY A 3 22.28 -29.06 4.89
N GLY A 4 23.02 -29.70 5.81
CA GLY A 4 23.76 -28.99 6.85
C GLY A 4 24.96 -28.22 6.30
N ARG A 5 25.69 -28.82 5.34
CA ARG A 5 26.80 -28.15 4.64
C ARG A 5 26.30 -26.97 3.80
N GLU A 6 25.18 -27.14 3.11
CA GLU A 6 24.52 -26.08 2.35
C GLU A 6 24.16 -24.90 3.26
N GLY A 7 23.50 -25.15 4.40
CA GLY A 7 23.16 -24.10 5.37
C GLY A 7 24.38 -23.34 5.92
N VAL A 8 25.51 -24.01 6.21
CA VAL A 8 26.73 -23.35 6.70
C VAL A 8 27.40 -22.50 5.61
N CYS A 9 27.46 -23.00 4.37
CA CYS A 9 27.99 -22.25 3.24
C CYS A 9 27.13 -21.01 2.96
N ASP A 10 25.81 -21.17 2.94
CA ASP A 10 24.86 -20.09 2.74
C ASP A 10 24.96 -19.02 3.83
N THR A 11 25.06 -19.43 5.09
CA THR A 11 25.24 -18.49 6.21
C THR A 11 26.49 -17.64 5.99
N SER A 12 27.62 -18.27 5.63
CA SER A 12 28.89 -17.57 5.40
C SER A 12 28.81 -16.56 4.24
N ILE A 13 28.18 -16.94 3.12
CA ILE A 13 28.03 -16.06 1.96
C ILE A 13 27.10 -14.89 2.29
N LYS A 14 25.95 -15.19 2.91
CA LYS A 14 24.92 -14.20 3.18
C LYS A 14 25.33 -13.19 4.26
N THR A 15 26.15 -13.56 5.25
CA THR A 15 26.70 -12.62 6.24
C THR A 15 27.60 -11.56 5.61
N ALA A 16 28.47 -11.95 4.67
CA ALA A 16 29.31 -10.98 3.95
C ALA A 16 28.45 -10.04 3.09
N ASP A 17 27.43 -10.60 2.45
CA ASP A 17 26.51 -9.86 1.60
C ASP A 17 25.62 -8.87 2.36
N SER A 18 25.07 -9.27 3.50
CA SER A 18 24.19 -8.41 4.30
C SER A 18 24.96 -7.24 4.92
N GLY A 19 26.17 -7.49 5.45
CA GLY A 19 27.03 -6.41 5.97
C GLY A 19 27.46 -5.41 4.89
N TYR A 20 27.65 -5.87 3.65
CA TYR A 20 27.94 -4.98 2.53
C TYR A 20 26.70 -4.16 2.09
N VAL A 21 25.50 -4.74 2.13
CA VAL A 21 24.24 -4.00 1.90
C VAL A 21 24.03 -2.94 2.97
N GLU A 22 24.26 -3.27 4.24
CA GLU A 22 24.18 -2.31 5.35
C GLU A 22 25.12 -1.14 5.15
N ARG A 23 26.39 -1.41 4.81
CA ARG A 23 27.38 -0.38 4.52
C ARG A 23 26.96 0.53 3.35
N LYS A 24 26.40 -0.05 2.29
CA LYS A 24 25.88 0.68 1.13
C LYS A 24 24.76 1.64 1.51
N MET A 25 23.76 1.16 2.24
CA MET A 25 22.65 1.99 2.70
C MET A 25 23.14 3.12 3.61
N MET A 26 23.99 2.78 4.59
CA MET A 26 24.45 3.73 5.60
C MET A 26 25.22 4.86 4.96
N LYS A 27 26.10 4.57 3.99
CA LYS A 27 26.87 5.59 3.27
C LYS A 27 26.03 6.48 2.35
N ASN A 28 24.93 5.99 1.80
CA ASN A 28 24.06 6.83 0.97
C ASN A 28 23.04 7.64 1.79
N MET A 29 22.73 7.21 3.02
CA MET A 29 21.76 7.87 3.90
C MET A 29 22.40 8.67 5.03
N GLU A 30 23.73 8.67 5.19
CA GLU A 30 24.39 9.27 6.37
C GLU A 30 24.13 10.77 6.55
N SER A 31 23.94 11.51 5.46
CA SER A 31 23.72 12.96 5.51
C SER A 31 22.26 13.36 5.75
N VAL A 32 21.33 12.41 5.74
CA VAL A 32 19.89 12.69 5.82
C VAL A 32 19.47 12.89 7.28
N SER A 33 18.97 14.08 7.60
CA SER A 33 18.56 14.45 8.97
C SER A 33 17.33 15.35 8.98
N GLN A 34 16.65 15.38 10.13
CA GLN A 34 15.50 16.25 10.35
C GLN A 34 15.95 17.68 10.71
N GLY A 35 15.49 18.68 9.98
CA GLY A 35 15.70 20.10 10.28
C GLY A 35 14.76 20.66 11.34
N TYR A 36 15.07 21.84 11.87
CA TYR A 36 14.24 22.58 12.83
C TYR A 36 12.89 23.06 12.29
N ASP A 37 12.75 23.10 10.96
CA ASP A 37 11.48 23.34 10.28
C ASP A 37 10.63 22.06 10.14
N ASN A 38 11.08 20.92 10.70
CA ASN A 38 10.54 19.57 10.56
C ASN A 38 10.71 18.92 9.17
N SER A 39 11.36 19.61 8.23
CA SER A 39 11.69 19.01 6.93
C SER A 39 12.84 18.04 7.07
N VAL A 40 12.92 17.05 6.19
CA VAL A 40 14.07 16.15 6.11
C VAL A 40 14.95 16.60 4.96
N ARG A 41 16.22 16.84 5.26
CA ARG A 41 17.19 17.40 4.31
C ARG A 41 18.47 16.58 4.26
N ASN A 42 19.19 16.72 3.15
CA ASN A 42 20.57 16.23 2.99
C ASN A 42 21.60 17.30 3.41
N ASP A 43 22.88 16.96 3.34
CA ASP A 43 24.06 17.80 3.62
C ASP A 43 24.18 19.06 2.74
N GLN A 44 23.45 19.11 1.63
CA GLN A 44 23.40 20.27 0.74
C GLN A 44 22.15 21.13 0.94
N ASN A 45 21.41 20.91 2.03
CA ASN A 45 20.09 21.51 2.27
C ASN A 45 19.03 21.20 1.19
N GLY A 46 19.25 20.16 0.37
CA GLY A 46 18.25 19.63 -0.54
C GLY A 46 17.12 18.96 0.25
N PHE A 47 15.88 19.27 -0.12
CA PHE A 47 14.69 18.67 0.50
C PHE A 47 14.52 17.23 0.04
N VAL A 48 14.38 16.31 1.00
CA VAL A 48 14.03 14.91 0.76
C VAL A 48 12.56 14.68 1.09
N GLN A 49 12.13 15.08 2.29
CA GLN A 49 10.74 15.05 2.70
C GLN A 49 10.34 16.41 3.28
N LEU A 50 9.09 16.81 3.06
CA LEU A 50 8.53 17.99 3.74
C LEU A 50 8.38 17.77 5.25
N ARG A 51 8.17 16.52 5.65
CA ARG A 51 8.01 16.06 7.04
C ARG A 51 8.56 14.66 7.16
N TYR A 52 9.19 14.35 8.28
CA TYR A 52 9.70 13.01 8.52
C TYR A 52 8.56 11.97 8.52
N GLY A 53 8.57 11.04 7.56
CA GLY A 53 7.58 9.96 7.47
C GLY A 53 6.13 10.42 7.28
N ASP A 54 5.93 11.59 6.63
CA ASP A 54 4.64 12.27 6.38
C ASP A 54 3.83 12.70 7.61
N ASP A 55 4.12 12.16 8.80
CA ASP A 55 3.43 12.44 10.06
C ASP A 55 4.29 13.19 11.09
N ASN A 56 5.59 13.32 10.86
CA ASN A 56 6.54 13.94 11.77
C ASN A 56 6.56 13.34 13.19
N LEU A 57 6.23 12.04 13.32
CA LEU A 57 6.26 11.34 14.59
C LEU A 57 7.63 10.65 14.80
N ASN A 58 8.10 10.64 16.04
CA ASN A 58 9.25 9.85 16.43
C ASN A 58 8.85 8.36 16.49
N THR A 59 9.69 7.49 15.91
CA THR A 59 9.46 6.04 15.83
C THR A 59 9.37 5.37 17.18
N HIS A 60 10.12 5.86 18.17
CA HIS A 60 10.20 5.26 19.50
C HIS A 60 8.86 5.31 20.25
N PHE A 61 8.07 6.36 20.02
CA PHE A 61 6.77 6.53 20.66
C PHE A 61 5.61 5.95 19.81
N CYS A 62 5.90 5.43 18.63
CA CYS A 62 4.89 4.83 17.77
C CYS A 62 4.48 3.44 18.28
N GLU A 63 3.18 3.21 18.41
CA GLU A 63 2.61 1.93 18.81
C GLU A 63 1.63 1.43 17.74
N THR A 64 1.70 0.14 17.42
CA THR A 64 0.79 -0.51 16.48
C THR A 64 -0.57 -0.70 17.14
N GLN A 65 -1.63 -0.16 16.53
CA GLN A 65 -3.00 -0.31 17.00
C GLN A 65 -3.88 -0.97 15.94
N GLU A 66 -4.78 -1.84 16.41
CA GLU A 66 -5.81 -2.50 15.63
C GLU A 66 -7.15 -1.75 15.77
N TYR A 67 -7.67 -1.25 14.66
CA TYR A 67 -8.96 -0.56 14.65
C TYR A 67 -10.04 -1.44 14.02
N LYS A 68 -10.76 -2.18 14.88
CA LYS A 68 -11.82 -3.12 14.47
C LYS A 68 -13.06 -2.43 13.91
N SER A 69 -13.34 -1.20 14.32
CA SER A 69 -14.57 -0.46 13.98
C SER A 69 -14.60 0.13 12.55
N ILE A 70 -13.52 -0.01 11.78
CA ILE A 70 -13.43 0.52 10.40
C ILE A 70 -13.94 -0.51 9.39
N GLY A 71 -13.68 -1.79 9.62
CA GLY A 71 -14.08 -2.91 8.75
C GLY A 71 -15.49 -3.45 9.00
N VAL A 72 -16.24 -2.89 9.97
CA VAL A 72 -17.60 -3.34 10.30
C VAL A 72 -18.62 -2.91 9.25
N THR A 73 -19.75 -3.62 9.18
CA THR A 73 -20.88 -3.24 8.32
C THR A 73 -21.51 -1.92 8.73
N ASP A 74 -22.17 -1.18 7.84
CA ASP A 74 -22.89 0.06 8.17
C ASP A 74 -23.95 -0.19 9.24
N LYS A 75 -24.58 -1.37 9.24
CA LYS A 75 -25.54 -1.77 10.27
C LYS A 75 -24.88 -1.89 11.65
N GLU A 76 -23.72 -2.52 11.71
CA GLU A 76 -22.92 -2.61 12.93
C GLU A 76 -22.35 -1.25 13.33
N PHE A 77 -21.91 -0.44 12.38
CA PHE A 77 -21.43 0.91 12.61
C PHE A 77 -22.54 1.79 13.21
N PHE A 78 -23.74 1.75 12.61
CA PHE A 78 -24.94 2.41 13.14
C PHE A 78 -25.24 1.94 14.57
N SER A 79 -25.26 0.62 14.81
CA SER A 79 -25.52 0.10 16.15
C SER A 79 -24.44 0.45 17.17
N GLN A 80 -23.19 0.63 16.74
CA GLN A 80 -22.05 0.98 17.60
C GLN A 80 -21.94 2.47 17.91
N PHE A 81 -22.33 3.37 17.00
CA PHE A 81 -22.05 4.81 17.11
C PHE A 81 -23.28 5.71 17.15
N PHE A 82 -24.43 5.28 16.61
CA PHE A 82 -25.64 6.10 16.59
C PHE A 82 -26.45 6.02 17.89
N VAL A 83 -26.94 7.15 18.38
CA VAL A 83 -27.96 7.24 19.44
C VAL A 83 -29.00 8.29 19.02
N ASP A 84 -30.28 7.92 19.03
CA ASP A 84 -31.35 8.90 18.87
C ASP A 84 -31.74 9.47 20.24
N TYR A 85 -31.22 10.65 20.55
CA TYR A 85 -31.53 11.38 21.78
C TYR A 85 -32.93 12.02 21.75
N GLY A 86 -33.51 12.26 20.56
CA GLY A 86 -34.77 13.01 20.41
C GLY A 86 -36.00 12.22 20.85
N LYS A 87 -36.17 11.01 20.29
CA LYS A 87 -37.37 10.18 20.55
C LYS A 87 -37.46 9.65 21.98
N GLN A 88 -36.32 9.32 22.58
CA GLN A 88 -36.29 8.73 23.93
C GLN A 88 -36.59 9.75 25.04
N ILE A 89 -36.35 11.04 24.78
CA ILE A 89 -36.70 12.12 25.71
C ILE A 89 -38.20 12.43 25.68
N ALA A 90 -38.84 12.31 24.52
CA ALA A 90 -40.28 12.51 24.35
C ALA A 90 -41.12 11.52 25.19
N GLY A 91 -40.60 10.31 25.43
CA GLY A 91 -41.28 9.29 26.24
C GLY A 91 -41.36 9.59 27.76
N LYS A 92 -40.68 10.63 28.28
CA LYS A 92 -40.59 10.90 29.73
C LYS A 92 -41.09 12.28 30.19
N SER A 93 -41.48 13.22 29.32
CA SER A 93 -41.84 14.58 29.76
C SER A 93 -43.24 15.05 29.34
N ARG A 94 -43.97 15.65 30.30
CA ARG A 94 -45.25 16.37 30.10
C ARG A 94 -45.09 17.77 29.47
N ARG A 95 -43.87 18.26 29.25
CA ARG A 95 -43.61 19.52 28.52
C ARG A 95 -43.33 19.21 27.06
N ARG A 96 -44.22 19.68 26.17
CA ARG A 96 -43.98 19.69 24.72
C ARG A 96 -42.66 20.42 24.46
N VAL A 97 -41.73 19.73 23.80
CA VAL A 97 -40.63 20.40 23.10
C VAL A 97 -41.29 21.04 21.89
N ASP A 98 -41.09 22.34 21.69
CA ASP A 98 -41.64 23.03 20.52
C ASP A 98 -41.07 22.38 19.25
N GLU A 99 -41.95 22.02 18.31
CA GLU A 99 -41.63 21.27 17.09
C GLU A 99 -40.69 22.02 16.13
N GLU A 100 -40.40 23.30 16.41
CA GLU A 100 -39.59 24.20 15.57
C GLU A 100 -38.06 24.01 15.71
N GLU A 101 -37.54 23.28 16.71
CA GLU A 101 -36.08 23.12 16.92
C GLU A 101 -35.50 21.77 16.48
N VAL A 102 -36.33 20.86 15.95
CA VAL A 102 -35.89 19.52 15.51
C VAL A 102 -35.33 19.58 14.08
N ILE A 103 -34.06 19.97 13.94
CA ILE A 103 -33.38 19.91 12.63
C ILE A 103 -33.31 18.45 12.14
N SER A 104 -33.80 18.21 10.93
CA SER A 104 -33.76 16.90 10.25
C SER A 104 -32.36 16.62 9.70
N PHE A 105 -31.97 15.34 9.61
CA PHE A 105 -30.74 14.94 8.93
C PHE A 105 -30.70 15.43 7.47
N ARG A 106 -31.87 15.56 6.82
CA ARG A 106 -31.99 16.08 5.45
C ARG A 106 -31.62 17.56 5.34
N ASP A 107 -31.92 18.37 6.35
CA ASP A 107 -31.59 19.79 6.37
C ASP A 107 -30.09 19.99 6.61
N LEU A 108 -29.49 19.18 7.50
CA LEU A 108 -28.04 19.15 7.70
C LEU A 108 -27.28 18.72 6.44
N ILE A 109 -27.77 17.71 5.71
CA ILE A 109 -27.15 17.29 4.44
C ILE A 109 -27.20 18.41 3.40
N LYS A 110 -28.32 19.15 3.30
CA LYS A 110 -28.42 20.31 2.40
C LYS A 110 -27.43 21.41 2.79
N GLU A 111 -27.25 21.68 4.08
CA GLU A 111 -26.21 22.62 4.55
C GLU A 111 -24.79 22.14 4.17
N PHE A 112 -24.53 20.82 4.18
CA PHE A 112 -23.27 20.24 3.70
C PHE A 112 -23.10 20.39 2.17
N GLU A 113 -24.16 20.24 1.39
CA GLU A 113 -24.18 20.40 -0.07
C GLU A 113 -23.93 21.86 -0.49
N ASP A 114 -24.56 22.82 0.20
CA ASP A 114 -24.37 24.26 -0.01
C ASP A 114 -22.91 24.70 0.26
N LEU A 115 -22.26 24.07 1.25
CA LEU A 115 -20.83 24.31 1.55
C LEU A 115 -19.89 23.79 0.45
N GLN A 116 -20.25 22.71 -0.24
CA GLN A 116 -19.45 22.13 -1.32
C GLN A 116 -19.46 23.00 -2.58
N GLN A 117 -20.60 23.67 -2.86
CA GLN A 117 -20.77 24.54 -4.03
C GLN A 117 -20.04 25.89 -3.92
N LEU A 118 -19.82 26.39 -2.70
CA LEU A 118 -19.27 27.74 -2.50
C LEU A 118 -17.77 27.88 -2.78
N GLY A 119 -17.01 26.79 -2.96
CA GLY A 119 -15.63 26.83 -3.48
C GLY A 119 -14.65 27.76 -2.74
N MET A 120 -14.94 28.18 -1.51
CA MET A 120 -14.11 29.13 -0.76
C MET A 120 -13.09 28.40 0.12
N TYR A 121 -11.83 28.53 -0.26
CA TYR A 121 -10.65 27.83 0.29
C TYR A 121 -10.04 28.49 1.55
N ASP A 122 -10.83 29.16 2.37
CA ASP A 122 -10.37 29.60 3.69
C ASP A 122 -11.39 29.19 4.74
N PHE A 123 -10.90 28.53 5.77
CA PHE A 123 -11.67 28.00 6.91
C PHE A 123 -12.15 29.14 7.83
N ALA A 124 -12.83 30.13 7.24
CA ALA A 124 -13.44 31.28 7.90
C ALA A 124 -14.92 31.31 7.52
N LEU A 125 -15.65 30.30 8.00
CA LEU A 125 -17.10 30.23 8.16
C LEU A 125 -17.81 31.60 8.15
N THR A 126 -18.53 31.94 7.08
CA THR A 126 -19.28 33.21 6.99
C THR A 126 -20.70 33.10 7.56
N SER A 127 -21.22 31.91 7.88
CA SER A 127 -22.52 31.78 8.54
C SER A 127 -22.37 31.83 10.07
N LYS A 128 -23.09 32.78 10.70
CA LYS A 128 -23.07 33.00 12.16
C LYS A 128 -23.47 31.77 12.99
N LYS A 129 -24.23 30.82 12.43
CA LYS A 129 -24.71 29.61 13.12
C LYS A 129 -23.71 28.45 13.12
N LEU A 130 -22.91 28.27 12.07
CA LEU A 130 -21.83 27.26 12.06
C LEU A 130 -20.53 27.78 12.71
N LYS A 131 -20.36 29.10 12.93
CA LYS A 131 -19.25 29.63 13.75
C LYS A 131 -19.26 29.12 15.20
N GLU A 132 -20.43 28.77 15.72
CA GLU A 132 -20.58 28.14 17.04
C GLU A 132 -20.22 26.64 16.99
N PHE A 133 -20.35 26.01 15.81
CA PHE A 133 -20.01 24.60 15.55
C PHE A 133 -18.65 24.42 14.92
N GLN A 134 -17.65 24.56 15.78
CA GLN A 134 -16.23 24.40 15.52
C GLN A 134 -15.81 22.92 15.29
N VAL A 135 -16.43 22.20 14.36
CA VAL A 135 -16.03 20.84 13.97
C VAL A 135 -14.93 20.93 12.92
N VAL A 136 -13.72 20.49 13.27
CA VAL A 136 -12.58 20.40 12.32
C VAL A 136 -12.78 19.20 11.39
N VAL A 137 -13.38 19.44 10.24
CA VAL A 137 -13.44 18.45 9.15
C VAL A 137 -12.41 18.84 8.09
N ASP A 138 -11.62 17.90 7.60
CA ASP A 138 -10.64 18.22 6.55
C ASP A 138 -11.35 18.62 5.24
N PRO A 139 -10.87 19.65 4.54
CA PRO A 139 -11.43 20.04 3.24
C PRO A 139 -11.39 18.91 2.21
N ASP A 140 -10.36 18.07 2.25
CA ASP A 140 -10.20 16.96 1.31
C ASP A 140 -11.23 15.84 1.52
N LEU A 141 -11.83 15.77 2.72
CA LEU A 141 -12.91 14.85 3.02
C LEU A 141 -14.16 15.17 2.20
N VAL A 142 -14.48 16.46 2.15
CA VAL A 142 -15.72 16.99 1.57
C VAL A 142 -15.66 17.04 0.04
N LYS A 143 -14.46 16.99 -0.55
CA LYS A 143 -14.28 17.04 -2.02
C LYS A 143 -14.70 15.77 -2.75
N HIS A 144 -14.86 14.65 -2.05
CA HIS A 144 -15.12 13.38 -2.72
C HIS A 144 -16.53 13.34 -3.34
N PRO A 145 -16.67 13.07 -4.65
CA PRO A 145 -17.97 13.17 -5.34
C PRO A 145 -19.05 12.24 -4.76
N ASP A 146 -18.66 11.02 -4.36
CA ASP A 146 -19.63 10.02 -3.88
C ASP A 146 -19.99 10.13 -2.40
N LEU A 147 -19.37 11.04 -1.64
CA LEU A 147 -19.63 11.18 -0.20
C LEU A 147 -21.10 11.54 0.08
N LEU A 148 -21.67 12.44 -0.72
CA LEU A 148 -23.05 12.91 -0.55
C LEU A 148 -24.05 11.78 -0.81
N ALA A 149 -23.85 11.04 -1.91
CA ALA A 149 -24.66 9.88 -2.28
C ALA A 149 -24.60 8.79 -1.20
N TYR A 150 -23.41 8.53 -0.66
CA TYR A 150 -23.21 7.60 0.45
C TYR A 150 -24.00 8.01 1.70
N LEU A 151 -23.88 9.27 2.13
CA LEU A 151 -24.56 9.78 3.33
C LEU A 151 -26.08 9.71 3.19
N GLN A 152 -26.63 10.14 2.04
CA GLN A 152 -28.07 10.12 1.79
C GLN A 152 -28.63 8.69 1.89
N MET A 153 -28.00 7.74 1.21
CA MET A 153 -28.45 6.35 1.21
C MET A 153 -28.30 5.68 2.58
N HIS A 154 -27.22 5.94 3.31
CA HIS A 154 -27.04 5.41 4.67
C HIS A 154 -28.16 5.92 5.59
N ILE A 155 -28.51 7.21 5.50
CA ILE A 155 -29.56 7.80 6.32
C ILE A 155 -30.92 7.20 5.97
N THR A 156 -31.27 7.13 4.69
CA THR A 156 -32.54 6.52 4.25
C THR A 156 -32.67 5.07 4.70
N LYS A 157 -31.62 4.24 4.54
CA LYS A 157 -31.68 2.80 4.86
C LYS A 157 -31.63 2.46 6.35
N PHE A 158 -31.00 3.27 7.19
CA PHE A 158 -30.80 2.92 8.61
C PHE A 158 -31.47 3.86 9.59
N VAL A 159 -31.45 5.16 9.32
CA VAL A 159 -32.05 6.16 10.22
C VAL A 159 -33.57 6.20 10.01
N GLU A 160 -34.04 6.15 8.75
CA GLU A 160 -35.48 6.24 8.44
C GLU A 160 -36.20 4.88 8.52
N GLU A 161 -35.55 3.75 8.21
CA GLU A 161 -36.18 2.41 8.18
C GLU A 161 -36.06 1.56 9.47
N LYS A 162 -35.07 1.79 10.36
CA LYS A 162 -34.78 0.89 11.52
C LYS A 162 -34.70 1.62 12.86
N GLU A 163 -35.82 2.23 13.25
CA GLU A 163 -35.92 3.11 14.40
C GLU A 163 -35.89 2.41 15.80
N ASP A 164 -36.03 1.07 15.87
CA ASP A 164 -36.44 0.39 17.12
C ASP A 164 -35.33 -0.27 17.98
N LYS A 165 -34.03 -0.12 17.66
CA LYS A 165 -32.94 -0.86 18.36
C LYS A 165 -31.91 0.01 19.09
N THR A 166 -32.25 1.23 19.50
CA THR A 166 -31.32 2.07 20.28
C THR A 166 -31.44 1.79 21.79
N PRO A 167 -30.33 1.78 22.56
CA PRO A 167 -30.37 1.56 24.00
C PRO A 167 -31.08 2.71 24.72
N THR A 168 -31.89 2.42 25.74
CA THR A 168 -32.64 3.43 26.51
C THR A 168 -31.71 4.33 27.33
N LEU A 169 -31.84 5.65 27.19
CA LEU A 169 -30.96 6.67 27.81
C LEU A 169 -30.86 6.56 29.34
N SER A 170 -31.98 6.25 30.01
CA SER A 170 -31.99 6.16 31.48
C SER A 170 -31.30 4.92 32.06
N ALA A 171 -30.82 4.01 31.21
CA ALA A 171 -30.04 2.88 31.67
C ALA A 171 -28.57 3.24 31.93
N TRP A 172 -28.08 4.40 31.48
CA TRP A 172 -26.66 4.74 31.53
C TRP A 172 -26.32 6.23 31.73
N LEU A 173 -27.29 7.14 31.60
CA LEU A 173 -27.11 8.59 31.80
C LEU A 173 -27.88 9.11 33.02
N SER A 174 -27.30 10.09 33.73
CA SER A 174 -27.97 10.77 34.85
C SER A 174 -29.07 11.74 34.38
N ASP A 175 -30.09 11.97 35.23
CA ASP A 175 -31.22 12.87 34.89
C ASP A 175 -30.77 14.32 34.65
N GLU A 176 -29.67 14.76 35.27
CA GLU A 176 -29.10 16.09 35.03
C GLU A 176 -28.51 16.21 33.61
N ALA A 177 -27.78 15.19 33.16
CA ALA A 177 -27.24 15.13 31.80
C ALA A 177 -28.36 15.05 30.75
N ILE A 178 -29.45 14.30 31.04
CA ILE A 178 -30.63 14.22 30.16
C ILE A 178 -31.30 15.59 29.95
N ASN A 179 -31.34 16.44 30.98
CA ASN A 179 -31.94 17.78 30.86
C ASN A 179 -31.09 18.74 30.01
N LYS A 180 -29.76 18.66 30.09
CA LYS A 180 -28.84 19.47 29.26
C LYS A 180 -28.87 19.05 27.79
N LEU A 181 -29.10 17.76 27.51
CA LEU A 181 -29.22 17.22 26.15
C LEU A 181 -30.39 17.80 25.35
N LYS A 182 -31.47 18.23 26.01
CA LYS A 182 -32.68 18.75 25.34
C LYS A 182 -32.39 19.97 24.46
N MET A 183 -31.46 20.84 24.89
CA MET A 183 -31.17 22.09 24.21
C MET A 183 -30.15 21.95 23.06
N ASN A 184 -29.43 20.82 22.97
CA ASN A 184 -28.22 20.68 22.14
C ASN A 184 -28.20 19.39 21.29
N GLN A 185 -29.36 18.93 20.83
CA GLN A 185 -29.44 17.67 20.05
C GLN A 185 -28.76 17.75 18.67
N GLN A 186 -28.67 18.95 18.09
CA GLN A 186 -28.03 19.20 16.79
C GLN A 186 -26.54 18.79 16.80
N ILE A 187 -25.86 18.97 17.93
CA ILE A 187 -24.43 18.68 18.12
C ILE A 187 -24.14 17.20 17.90
N LEU A 188 -25.01 16.33 18.42
CA LEU A 188 -24.82 14.89 18.44
C LEU A 188 -25.17 14.27 17.08
N LYS A 189 -26.16 14.84 16.38
CA LYS A 189 -26.45 14.47 14.98
C LYS A 189 -25.27 14.82 14.06
N LEU A 190 -24.66 16.00 14.27
CA LEU A 190 -23.47 16.42 13.55
C LEU A 190 -22.26 15.54 13.84
N GLU A 191 -22.02 15.15 15.11
CA GLU A 191 -20.96 14.20 15.48
C GLU A 191 -21.10 12.91 14.65
N TYR A 192 -22.30 12.33 14.58
CA TYR A 192 -22.53 11.11 13.83
C TYR A 192 -22.27 11.25 12.31
N LEU A 193 -22.72 12.35 11.70
CA LEU A 193 -22.43 12.65 10.30
C LEU A 193 -20.92 12.76 10.04
N THR A 194 -20.18 13.39 10.95
CA THR A 194 -18.73 13.56 10.80
C THR A 194 -17.98 12.23 10.92
N LEU A 195 -18.46 11.32 11.78
CA LEU A 195 -17.90 9.97 11.89
C LEU A 195 -18.19 9.12 10.65
N LEU A 196 -19.37 9.26 10.04
CA LEU A 196 -19.68 8.61 8.76
C LEU A 196 -18.79 9.13 7.63
N ALA A 197 -18.59 10.45 7.55
CA ALA A 197 -17.70 11.04 6.57
C ALA A 197 -16.26 10.56 6.76
N GLU A 198 -15.71 10.62 7.98
CA GLU A 198 -14.35 10.16 8.25
C GLU A 198 -14.19 8.65 7.98
N ARG A 199 -15.21 7.84 8.28
CA ARG A 199 -15.21 6.42 7.90
C ARG A 199 -15.18 6.24 6.39
N PHE A 200 -15.99 6.98 5.65
CA PHE A 200 -15.99 6.95 4.19
C PHE A 200 -14.60 7.25 3.63
N TRP A 201 -13.94 8.30 4.11
CA TRP A 201 -12.57 8.63 3.66
C TRP A 201 -11.52 7.63 4.10
N LEU A 202 -11.63 7.08 5.31
CA LEU A 202 -10.76 5.99 5.74
C LEU A 202 -10.92 4.78 4.82
N GLN A 203 -12.13 4.49 4.35
CA GLN A 203 -12.45 3.40 3.41
C GLN A 203 -11.98 3.71 1.97
N SER A 204 -12.14 4.94 1.48
CA SER A 204 -11.69 5.37 0.14
C SER A 204 -10.17 5.39 0.03
N ASN A 205 -9.44 5.84 1.06
CA ASN A 205 -7.97 5.76 1.09
C ASN A 205 -7.45 4.38 1.53
N HIS A 206 -8.34 3.47 1.95
CA HIS A 206 -7.99 2.16 2.50
C HIS A 206 -7.38 1.21 1.48
N THR A 207 -7.77 1.31 0.20
CA THR A 207 -7.20 0.54 -0.93
C THR A 207 -5.68 0.61 -0.94
N PHE A 208 -5.14 1.82 -0.75
CA PHE A 208 -3.72 2.11 -0.76
C PHE A 208 -3.00 1.64 0.52
N ILE A 209 -3.65 1.75 1.69
CA ILE A 209 -3.04 1.48 3.00
C ILE A 209 -3.08 -0.01 3.38
N LEU A 210 -4.11 -0.77 2.97
CA LEU A 210 -4.20 -2.22 3.24
C LEU A 210 -3.41 -3.10 2.28
N GLN A 211 -3.20 -2.69 1.02
CA GLN A 211 -2.24 -3.37 0.13
C GLN A 211 -0.86 -3.47 0.80
N LEU A 212 -0.50 -2.43 1.56
CA LEU A 212 0.72 -2.37 2.35
C LEU A 212 0.65 -3.25 3.61
N SER A 213 -0.50 -3.43 4.27
CA SER A 213 -0.52 -4.05 5.61
C SER A 213 -0.27 -5.56 5.64
N GLN A 214 -0.50 -6.32 4.55
CA GLN A 214 -0.50 -7.81 4.54
C GLN A 214 -1.32 -8.49 5.67
N ALA A 215 -2.02 -7.73 6.52
CA ALA A 215 -2.78 -8.26 7.63
C ALA A 215 -3.86 -9.19 7.10
N LYS A 216 -3.83 -10.41 7.64
CA LYS A 216 -4.75 -11.51 7.35
C LYS A 216 -6.17 -11.25 7.89
N THR A 217 -6.34 -10.21 8.70
CA THR A 217 -7.59 -9.80 9.36
C THR A 217 -8.11 -8.48 8.77
N THR A 218 -9.41 -8.19 8.97
CA THR A 218 -10.08 -6.91 8.68
C THR A 218 -9.59 -5.75 9.56
N GLU A 219 -8.49 -5.94 10.28
CA GLU A 219 -7.97 -5.04 11.28
C GLU A 219 -7.06 -4.01 10.62
N PHE A 220 -7.45 -2.75 10.70
CA PHE A 220 -6.60 -1.64 10.32
C PHE A 220 -5.48 -1.53 11.36
N LEU A 221 -4.29 -2.04 11.01
CA LEU A 221 -3.08 -1.94 11.81
C LEU A 221 -2.32 -0.68 11.38
N LYS A 222 -2.20 0.29 12.28
CA LYS A 222 -1.37 1.47 12.03
C LYS A 222 -0.54 1.86 13.24
N ASN A 223 0.70 2.25 12.97
CA ASN A 223 1.58 2.88 13.93
C ASN A 223 1.06 4.29 14.19
N THR A 224 0.61 4.55 15.42
CA THR A 224 0.17 5.88 15.84
C THR A 224 0.94 6.33 17.07
N SER A 225 0.91 7.62 17.37
CA SER A 225 1.66 8.23 18.48
C SER A 225 1.21 7.79 19.87
N CYS A 226 -0.01 7.30 20.03
CA CYS A 226 -0.62 7.07 21.34
C CYS A 226 -1.59 5.90 21.30
N ASP A 227 -1.38 4.87 22.13
CA ASP A 227 -2.43 3.89 22.45
C ASP A 227 -3.56 4.49 23.28
N LEU A 228 -4.62 4.86 22.55
CA LEU A 228 -5.84 5.47 23.08
C LEU A 228 -6.62 4.50 23.96
N LEU A 229 -6.68 3.21 23.61
CA LEU A 229 -7.40 2.20 24.39
C LEU A 229 -6.68 1.94 25.71
N ARG A 230 -5.35 1.86 25.70
CA ARG A 230 -4.56 1.72 26.93
C ARG A 230 -4.65 2.95 27.83
N ILE A 231 -4.71 4.17 27.28
CA ILE A 231 -4.95 5.39 28.08
C ILE A 231 -6.29 5.29 28.82
N ILE A 232 -7.35 4.84 28.14
CA ILE A 232 -8.67 4.66 28.75
C ILE A 232 -8.63 3.57 29.82
N ASN A 233 -8.00 2.43 29.53
CA ASN A 233 -7.91 1.30 30.47
C ASN A 233 -7.09 1.65 31.73
N ASN A 234 -6.02 2.44 31.58
CA ASN A 234 -5.20 2.89 32.71
C ASN A 234 -5.97 3.80 33.68
N GLN A 235 -6.97 4.56 33.21
CA GLN A 235 -7.82 5.33 34.12
C GLN A 235 -8.76 4.44 34.92
N LYS A 236 -9.14 3.27 34.39
CA LYS A 236 -10.04 2.31 35.06
C LYS A 236 -9.35 1.51 36.16
N THR A 237 -8.05 1.21 36.02
CA THR A 237 -7.27 0.42 36.98
C THR A 237 -6.78 1.22 38.20
N ASN A 238 -6.79 2.55 38.15
CA ASN A 238 -6.32 3.42 39.23
C ASN A 238 -7.13 3.33 40.55
N GLN A 239 -8.20 2.54 40.63
CA GLN A 239 -8.93 2.30 41.88
C GLN A 239 -8.37 1.13 42.72
N ILE A 240 -7.50 0.26 42.19
CA ILE A 240 -6.92 -0.86 42.96
C ILE A 240 -5.43 -1.03 42.64
N ASN A 241 -4.58 -0.73 43.63
CA ASN A 241 -3.20 -1.17 43.83
C ASN A 241 -2.61 -2.14 42.77
N GLN A 242 -1.56 -1.72 42.04
CA GLN A 242 -0.18 -2.22 42.24
C GLN A 242 0.81 -1.78 41.14
N LYS A 243 2.06 -1.69 41.61
CA LYS A 243 3.31 -1.49 40.89
C LYS A 243 3.52 -2.56 39.81
N THR A 244 3.50 -2.17 38.54
CA THR A 244 4.49 -2.45 37.48
C THR A 244 3.82 -2.21 36.12
N PRO A 245 4.42 -1.40 35.23
CA PRO A 245 4.00 -1.34 33.84
C PRO A 245 4.77 -2.41 33.07
N LEU A 246 4.07 -3.22 32.27
CA LEU A 246 4.54 -4.04 31.14
C LEU A 246 3.83 -5.39 31.17
N VAL A 247 3.26 -5.75 30.02
CA VAL A 247 2.51 -6.98 29.73
C VAL A 247 1.03 -6.95 30.11
N ILE A 248 0.22 -6.30 29.27
CA ILE A 248 -1.16 -6.74 28.98
C ILE A 248 -1.30 -6.85 27.46
N SER A 249 -0.45 -7.68 26.87
CA SER A 249 -0.63 -8.17 25.50
C SER A 249 -1.01 -9.64 25.66
N GLN A 250 -2.33 -9.90 25.69
CA GLN A 250 -3.03 -11.20 25.71
C GLN A 250 -4.00 -11.28 26.89
N SER A 251 -5.22 -10.78 26.67
CA SER A 251 -6.42 -11.52 27.09
C SER A 251 -7.66 -10.85 26.51
N ASN A 252 -8.35 -11.60 25.66
CA ASN A 252 -9.81 -11.57 25.59
C ASN A 252 -10.35 -11.82 27.00
N SER A 253 -10.65 -10.76 27.74
CA SER A 253 -11.47 -10.82 28.93
C SER A 253 -12.06 -9.44 29.17
N THR A 254 -13.36 -9.36 28.90
CA THR A 254 -14.34 -8.50 29.57
C THR A 254 -13.75 -7.72 30.75
N SER A 255 -13.28 -6.49 30.49
CA SER A 255 -12.80 -5.59 31.53
C SER A 255 -13.96 -5.26 32.47
N VAL A 256 -13.81 -5.60 33.74
CA VAL A 256 -14.73 -5.27 34.83
C VAL A 256 -14.97 -3.75 34.85
N TYR A 257 -16.24 -3.37 34.85
CA TYR A 257 -16.73 -1.98 34.76
C TYR A 257 -16.42 -1.20 36.05
N CYS A 258 -16.29 0.13 35.96
CA CYS A 258 -16.40 0.98 37.16
C CYS A 258 -17.80 0.75 37.79
N ASP A 259 -17.86 0.48 39.09
CA ASP A 259 -19.02 -0.03 39.84
C ASP A 259 -20.24 0.91 39.95
N SER A 260 -20.34 1.98 39.14
CA SER A 260 -21.55 2.79 39.03
C SER A 260 -22.31 2.45 37.74
N ALA A 261 -23.56 2.03 37.87
CA ALA A 261 -24.42 1.70 36.73
C ALA A 261 -24.69 2.89 35.79
N ILE A 262 -24.51 4.13 36.27
CA ILE A 262 -24.86 5.38 35.60
C ILE A 262 -23.64 6.30 35.52
N THR A 263 -23.53 7.07 34.43
CA THR A 263 -22.51 8.12 34.25
C THR A 263 -23.10 9.52 34.39
N ASP A 264 -22.36 10.40 35.07
CA ASP A 264 -22.70 11.82 35.22
C ASP A 264 -22.11 12.70 34.10
N LEU A 265 -21.43 12.09 33.14
CA LEU A 265 -20.74 12.81 32.07
C LEU A 265 -21.72 13.25 30.99
N ASP A 266 -21.76 14.56 30.73
CA ASP A 266 -22.58 15.15 29.67
C ASP A 266 -22.00 14.81 28.28
N PRO A 267 -22.76 14.12 27.40
CA PRO A 267 -22.34 13.81 26.03
C PRO A 267 -21.95 15.05 25.21
N VAL A 268 -22.61 16.19 25.45
CA VAL A 268 -22.29 17.44 24.72
C VAL A 268 -20.92 17.97 25.13
N HIS A 269 -20.61 17.93 26.42
CA HIS A 269 -19.30 18.33 26.94
C HIS A 269 -18.17 17.46 26.37
N VAL A 270 -18.41 16.17 26.17
CA VAL A 270 -17.46 15.26 25.51
C VAL A 270 -17.13 15.73 24.10
N VAL A 271 -18.14 16.01 23.28
CA VAL A 271 -17.95 16.48 21.89
C VAL A 271 -17.20 17.81 21.86
N GLN A 272 -17.49 18.73 22.78
CA GLN A 272 -16.82 20.02 22.85
C GLN A 272 -15.32 19.89 23.21
N GLU A 273 -14.99 19.12 24.24
CA GLU A 273 -13.60 18.92 24.67
C GLU A 273 -12.78 18.13 23.63
N VAL A 274 -13.38 17.14 22.97
CA VAL A 274 -12.73 16.43 21.86
C VAL A 274 -12.45 17.40 20.71
N ASN A 275 -13.43 18.20 20.30
CA ASN A 275 -13.21 19.20 19.24
C ASN A 275 -12.15 20.26 19.62
N LYS A 276 -12.06 20.63 20.90
CA LYS A 276 -11.02 21.52 21.41
C LYS A 276 -9.63 20.90 21.31
N LEU A 277 -9.47 19.64 21.73
CA LEU A 277 -8.22 18.90 21.58
C LEU A 277 -7.80 18.81 20.11
N LEU A 278 -8.76 18.48 19.23
CA LEU A 278 -8.47 18.37 17.80
C LEU A 278 -8.09 19.72 17.17
N ARG A 279 -8.59 20.84 17.70
CA ARG A 279 -8.15 22.19 17.29
C ARG A 279 -6.78 22.58 17.80
N GLU A 280 -6.39 22.10 18.98
CA GLU A 280 -5.03 22.29 19.48
C GLU A 280 -4.05 21.52 18.60
N ILE A 281 -4.38 20.27 18.28
CA ILE A 281 -3.63 19.45 17.32
C ILE A 281 -3.63 20.15 15.96
N SER A 282 -4.77 20.70 15.50
CA SER A 282 -4.93 21.37 14.18
C SER A 282 -4.09 22.63 13.95
N LYS A 283 -3.53 23.22 15.01
CA LYS A 283 -2.67 24.40 14.90
C LYS A 283 -1.25 24.01 14.48
N PHE A 284 -0.85 22.79 14.77
CA PHE A 284 0.43 22.24 14.34
C PHE A 284 0.30 21.64 12.95
N LYS A 285 -0.26 22.41 11.99
CA LYS A 285 -0.54 21.96 10.61
C LYS A 285 0.65 21.25 9.97
N SER A 286 1.89 21.61 10.36
CA SER A 286 3.16 20.99 9.95
C SER A 286 3.44 19.60 10.51
N GLN A 287 2.65 19.07 11.46
CA GLN A 287 2.93 17.86 12.26
C GLN A 287 1.73 16.90 12.34
N GLU A 288 0.65 17.17 11.61
CA GLU A 288 -0.61 16.43 11.79
C GLU A 288 -0.78 15.22 10.87
N SER A 289 -1.06 14.07 11.50
CA SER A 289 -1.64 12.90 10.83
C SER A 289 -3.17 13.01 10.83
N LYS A 290 -3.77 13.22 9.65
CA LYS A 290 -5.23 13.21 9.45
C LYS A 290 -5.88 11.94 10.03
N ILE A 291 -5.16 10.83 9.95
CA ILE A 291 -5.60 9.53 10.46
C ILE A 291 -5.69 9.54 11.99
N LEU A 292 -4.72 10.13 12.70
CA LEU A 292 -4.79 10.25 14.16
C LEU A 292 -6.04 11.00 14.61
N ARG A 293 -6.43 12.07 13.90
CA ARG A 293 -7.66 12.81 14.22
C ARG A 293 -8.91 11.94 14.08
N ALA A 294 -9.01 11.21 12.97
CA ALA A 294 -10.13 10.30 12.75
C ALA A 294 -10.18 9.20 13.82
N MET A 295 -9.02 8.66 14.22
CA MET A 295 -8.94 7.65 15.29
C MET A 295 -9.36 8.20 16.66
N ILE A 296 -8.93 9.42 17.01
CA ILE A 296 -9.36 10.08 18.25
C ILE A 296 -10.88 10.24 18.26
N ARG A 297 -11.50 10.70 17.17
CA ARG A 297 -12.97 10.85 17.09
C ARG A 297 -13.70 9.51 17.19
N LEU A 298 -13.22 8.46 16.50
CA LEU A 298 -13.83 7.13 16.53
C LEU A 298 -13.83 6.54 17.95
N ILE A 299 -12.72 6.66 18.68
CA ILE A 299 -12.60 6.09 20.03
C ILE A 299 -13.27 6.98 21.08
N PHE A 300 -13.11 8.30 20.99
CA PHE A 300 -13.64 9.29 21.94
C PHE A 300 -14.99 9.88 21.50
N ASN A 301 -15.84 9.10 20.83
CA ASN A 301 -17.24 9.45 20.58
C ASN A 301 -18.03 9.49 21.91
N SER A 302 -18.97 10.44 22.01
CA SER A 302 -19.95 10.58 23.09
C SER A 302 -20.58 9.25 23.54
N LYS A 303 -21.06 8.41 22.61
CA LYS A 303 -21.63 7.09 22.91
C LYS A 303 -20.59 6.12 23.46
N GLN A 304 -19.40 6.04 22.87
CA GLN A 304 -18.37 5.09 23.32
C GLN A 304 -17.92 5.42 24.76
N ILE A 305 -17.70 6.70 25.05
CA ILE A 305 -17.24 7.15 26.36
C ILE A 305 -18.31 6.95 27.44
N CYS A 306 -19.56 7.36 27.15
CA CYS A 306 -20.61 7.34 28.17
C CYS A 306 -21.27 5.96 28.32
N TYR A 307 -21.50 5.23 27.23
CA TYR A 307 -22.19 3.92 27.27
C TYR A 307 -21.25 2.74 27.47
N LYS A 308 -20.16 2.65 26.68
CA LYS A 308 -19.24 1.50 26.70
C LYS A 308 -18.18 1.62 27.79
N PHE A 309 -17.48 2.76 27.84
CA PHE A 309 -16.38 2.94 28.78
C PHE A 309 -16.83 3.45 30.15
N ARG A 310 -17.95 4.17 30.21
CA ARG A 310 -18.60 4.71 31.40
C ARG A 310 -17.67 5.59 32.26
N LEU A 311 -17.04 6.59 31.63
CA LEU A 311 -16.08 7.46 32.32
C LEU A 311 -16.75 8.54 33.17
N SER A 312 -16.09 8.91 34.28
CA SER A 312 -16.44 10.10 35.06
C SER A 312 -15.82 11.37 34.44
N PRO A 313 -16.33 12.57 34.75
CA PRO A 313 -15.75 13.82 34.24
C PRO A 313 -14.26 14.01 34.56
N GLN A 314 -13.81 13.57 35.75
CA GLN A 314 -12.41 13.67 36.15
C GLN A 314 -11.52 12.68 35.38
N HIS A 315 -11.98 11.43 35.20
CA HIS A 315 -11.25 10.44 34.42
C HIS A 315 -11.16 10.84 32.95
N PHE A 316 -12.24 11.40 32.39
CA PHE A 316 -12.23 11.93 31.02
C PHE A 316 -11.22 13.07 30.86
N LYS A 317 -11.18 14.05 31.79
CA LYS A 317 -10.19 15.13 31.76
C LYS A 317 -8.75 14.60 31.81
N ASN A 318 -8.49 13.62 32.68
CA ASN A 318 -7.17 12.99 32.77
C ASN A 318 -6.77 12.28 31.47
N CYS A 319 -7.70 11.57 30.80
CA CYS A 319 -7.46 10.98 29.48
C CYS A 319 -7.04 12.05 28.47
N MET A 320 -7.77 13.15 28.38
CA MET A 320 -7.48 14.24 27.44
C MET A 320 -6.10 14.85 27.69
N ASP A 321 -5.74 15.08 28.96
CA ASP A 321 -4.43 15.61 29.33
C ASP A 321 -3.28 14.63 29.04
N GLN A 322 -3.51 13.32 29.21
CA GLN A 322 -2.52 12.30 28.84
C GLN A 322 -2.32 12.22 27.33
N ILE A 323 -3.39 12.33 26.53
CA ILE A 323 -3.29 12.37 25.06
C ILE A 323 -2.46 13.58 24.63
N ARG A 324 -2.73 14.77 25.19
CA ARG A 324 -1.92 15.98 24.90
C ARG A 324 -0.44 15.75 25.18
N LYS A 325 -0.11 15.28 26.39
CA LYS A 325 1.29 15.06 26.79
C LYS A 325 2.00 14.07 25.90
N LYS A 326 1.35 12.94 25.59
CA LYS A 326 1.95 11.92 24.71
C LYS A 326 2.08 12.39 23.27
N PHE A 327 1.11 13.15 22.76
CA PHE A 327 1.20 13.75 21.43
C PHE A 327 2.43 14.66 21.30
N TYR A 328 2.61 15.61 22.22
CA TYR A 328 3.79 16.50 22.21
C TYR A 328 5.11 15.75 22.39
N ALA A 329 5.14 14.72 23.23
CA ALA A 329 6.33 13.88 23.41
C ALA A 329 6.66 13.04 22.17
N SER A 330 5.65 12.65 21.38
CA SER A 330 5.81 11.82 20.20
C SER A 330 6.30 12.56 18.95
N ASN A 331 6.43 13.89 19.00
CA ASN A 331 6.92 14.67 17.87
C ASN A 331 8.37 14.32 17.54
N GLY A 332 8.70 14.33 16.24
CA GLY A 332 10.06 14.16 15.74
C GLY A 332 11.00 15.19 16.35
N VAL A 333 12.21 14.75 16.69
CA VAL A 333 13.21 15.60 17.34
C VAL A 333 14.04 16.28 16.26
N PRO A 334 14.03 17.62 16.16
CA PRO A 334 14.92 18.32 15.23
C PRO A 334 16.38 17.98 15.48
N GLY A 335 17.15 17.85 14.40
CA GLY A 335 18.54 17.42 14.43
C GLY A 335 18.74 15.91 14.44
N GLU A 336 17.68 15.10 14.58
CA GLU A 336 17.79 13.64 14.59
C GLU A 336 18.34 13.11 13.25
N PRO A 337 19.39 12.26 13.25
CA PRO A 337 19.93 11.63 12.04
C PRO A 337 19.02 10.49 11.59
N VAL A 338 17.89 10.85 10.98
CA VAL A 338 16.85 9.90 10.53
C VAL A 338 17.32 8.97 9.40
N GLY A 339 18.30 9.40 8.60
CA GLY A 339 18.89 8.60 7.52
C GLY A 339 19.64 7.36 8.02
N PRO A 340 20.68 7.52 8.85
CA PRO A 340 21.35 6.39 9.51
C PRO A 340 20.39 5.46 10.25
N LEU A 341 19.41 6.03 10.96
CA LEU A 341 18.38 5.26 11.68
C LEU A 341 17.60 4.36 10.72
N ALA A 342 17.06 4.94 9.64
CA ALA A 342 16.29 4.19 8.64
C ALA A 342 17.15 3.11 7.94
N SER A 343 18.38 3.46 7.57
CA SER A 343 19.33 2.51 6.96
C SER A 343 19.55 1.28 7.83
N HIS A 344 19.84 1.49 9.12
CA HIS A 344 20.09 0.38 10.04
C HIS A 344 18.82 -0.44 10.30
N SER A 345 17.67 0.23 10.50
CA SER A 345 16.38 -0.45 10.68
C SER A 345 16.00 -1.35 9.50
N ILE A 346 16.35 -1.00 8.26
CA ILE A 346 16.07 -1.85 7.09
C ILE A 346 17.13 -2.96 6.95
N SER A 347 18.39 -2.65 7.25
CA SER A 347 19.51 -3.56 7.03
C SER A 347 19.61 -4.67 8.09
N GLU A 348 19.25 -4.39 9.34
CA GLU A 348 19.35 -5.36 10.44
C GLU A 348 18.41 -6.57 10.22
N PRO A 349 17.11 -6.41 9.88
CA PRO A 349 16.25 -7.53 9.51
C PRO A 349 16.72 -8.25 8.24
N ALA A 350 17.37 -7.55 7.31
CA ALA A 350 17.93 -8.18 6.12
C ALA A 350 19.04 -9.19 6.45
N THR A 351 19.75 -9.02 7.57
CA THR A 351 20.69 -10.05 8.08
C THR A 351 19.96 -11.32 8.52
N GLN A 352 18.75 -11.20 9.07
CA GLN A 352 17.95 -12.33 9.55
C GLN A 352 17.19 -13.05 8.42
N LEU A 353 16.78 -12.32 7.37
CA LEU A 353 16.15 -12.90 6.17
C LEU A 353 17.01 -13.97 5.47
N THR A 354 18.32 -13.92 5.68
CA THR A 354 19.29 -14.86 5.12
C THR A 354 19.04 -16.30 5.56
N LEU A 355 18.43 -16.48 6.74
CA LEU A 355 18.19 -17.75 7.39
C LEU A 355 16.81 -18.35 7.05
N ASN A 356 15.82 -17.51 6.73
CA ASN A 356 14.40 -17.90 6.64
C ASN A 356 13.88 -18.21 5.22
N THR A 357 14.64 -17.89 4.16
CA THR A 357 14.20 -18.10 2.75
C THR A 357 13.96 -19.57 2.37
N PHE A 358 14.52 -20.54 3.11
CA PHE A 358 14.37 -21.97 2.78
C PHE A 358 13.00 -22.54 3.14
N HIS A 359 12.29 -21.98 4.11
CA HIS A 359 11.00 -22.52 4.57
C HIS A 359 9.79 -22.03 3.74
N THR A 360 9.95 -20.94 2.99
CA THR A 360 8.92 -20.34 2.13
C THR A 360 9.04 -20.72 0.65
N ALA A 361 10.09 -21.45 0.27
CA ALA A 361 10.37 -21.88 -1.10
C ALA A 361 9.30 -22.83 -1.70
N GLY A 362 8.38 -23.36 -0.88
CA GLY A 362 7.32 -24.27 -1.33
C GLY A 362 6.02 -23.60 -1.79
N THR A 363 5.80 -22.31 -1.53
CA THR A 363 4.49 -21.66 -1.72
C THR A 363 4.46 -20.53 -2.76
N SER A 364 5.59 -20.14 -3.34
CA SER A 364 5.64 -19.04 -4.32
C SER A 364 6.42 -19.46 -5.56
N ALA A 365 5.72 -20.07 -6.51
CA ALA A 365 6.29 -20.55 -7.77
C ALA A 365 6.83 -19.44 -8.69
N LEU A 366 6.77 -18.15 -8.33
CA LEU A 366 6.93 -17.06 -9.29
C LEU A 366 7.88 -15.91 -8.90
N GLY A 367 8.39 -15.78 -7.66
CA GLY A 367 9.15 -14.58 -7.26
C GLY A 367 10.41 -14.80 -6.41
N SER A 368 11.46 -14.02 -6.72
CA SER A 368 12.67 -13.91 -5.89
C SER A 368 12.36 -13.20 -4.56
N LEU A 369 12.49 -13.89 -3.43
CA LEU A 369 12.32 -13.33 -2.07
C LEU A 369 13.68 -13.21 -1.35
N GLY A 370 13.72 -12.38 -0.31
CA GLY A 370 14.87 -12.25 0.59
C GLY A 370 15.95 -11.24 0.15
N LEU A 371 17.18 -11.42 0.63
CA LEU A 371 18.29 -10.47 0.47
C LEU A 371 18.64 -10.18 -1.00
N GLN A 372 18.53 -11.19 -1.88
CA GLN A 372 18.82 -11.02 -3.30
C GLN A 372 17.86 -10.03 -3.97
N ARG A 373 16.57 -10.10 -3.60
CA ARG A 373 15.55 -9.17 -4.08
C ARG A 373 15.78 -7.76 -3.54
N LEU A 374 16.12 -7.65 -2.26
CA LEU A 374 16.48 -6.37 -1.65
C LEU A 374 17.66 -5.70 -2.40
N LYS A 375 18.70 -6.47 -2.76
CA LYS A 375 19.83 -5.98 -3.57
C LYS A 375 19.40 -5.46 -4.94
N GLU A 376 18.48 -6.16 -5.62
CA GLU A 376 17.97 -5.75 -6.93
C GLU A 376 17.23 -4.41 -6.87
N LEU A 377 16.40 -4.22 -5.83
CA LEU A 377 15.66 -2.98 -5.60
C LEU A 377 16.60 -1.79 -5.33
N ILE A 378 17.54 -1.95 -4.40
CA ILE A 378 18.49 -0.93 -3.94
C ILE A 378 19.47 -0.52 -5.05
N ASP A 379 19.94 -1.48 -5.84
CA ASP A 379 20.85 -1.21 -6.96
C ASP A 379 20.11 -0.71 -8.22
N PHE A 380 18.77 -0.61 -8.20
CA PHE A 380 17.92 -0.23 -9.34
C PHE A 380 18.21 -1.09 -10.60
N ARG A 381 18.25 -2.41 -10.43
CA ARG A 381 18.48 -3.36 -11.52
C ARG A 381 17.17 -3.94 -12.03
N SER A 382 17.12 -4.26 -13.31
CA SER A 382 16.04 -5.08 -13.87
C SER A 382 15.98 -6.41 -13.13
N THR A 383 14.77 -6.80 -12.80
CA THR A 383 14.52 -7.96 -11.95
C THR A 383 14.84 -9.25 -12.70
N LYS A 384 15.39 -10.26 -12.01
CA LYS A 384 15.72 -11.55 -12.66
C LYS A 384 14.46 -12.32 -13.07
N THR A 385 13.42 -12.22 -12.26
CA THR A 385 12.11 -12.83 -12.49
C THR A 385 11.06 -11.71 -12.48
N PRO A 386 10.90 -10.98 -13.60
CA PRO A 386 9.83 -10.02 -13.75
C PRO A 386 8.48 -10.74 -13.74
N ILE A 387 7.55 -10.24 -12.94
CA ILE A 387 6.19 -10.74 -12.78
C ILE A 387 5.24 -9.57 -12.96
N MET A 388 4.20 -9.78 -13.76
CA MET A 388 3.08 -8.86 -13.89
C MET A 388 1.81 -9.57 -13.43
N THR A 389 0.98 -8.85 -12.67
CA THR A 389 -0.36 -9.30 -12.26
C THR A 389 -1.38 -8.41 -12.94
N ILE A 390 -2.18 -9.02 -13.81
CA ILE A 390 -3.15 -8.36 -14.68
C ILE A 390 -4.55 -8.64 -14.13
N TYR A 391 -5.30 -7.56 -13.96
CA TYR A 391 -6.71 -7.58 -13.54
C TYR A 391 -7.60 -7.31 -14.75
N MET A 392 -8.82 -7.85 -14.74
CA MET A 392 -9.81 -7.65 -15.81
C MET A 392 -10.83 -6.59 -15.38
N LYS A 393 -11.31 -5.76 -16.32
CA LYS A 393 -12.26 -4.66 -16.03
C LYS A 393 -13.55 -5.14 -15.37
N ASP A 394 -14.08 -6.26 -15.85
CA ASP A 394 -15.39 -6.78 -15.42
C ASP A 394 -15.31 -7.65 -14.16
N SER A 395 -14.11 -7.92 -13.62
CA SER A 395 -13.93 -8.86 -12.51
C SER A 395 -14.63 -8.44 -11.21
N ALA A 396 -14.80 -7.13 -10.96
CA ALA A 396 -15.42 -6.64 -9.74
C ALA A 396 -16.94 -6.88 -9.73
N GLU A 397 -17.67 -6.40 -10.75
CA GLU A 397 -19.15 -6.51 -10.82
C GLU A 397 -19.65 -7.96 -10.82
N HIS A 398 -18.90 -8.87 -11.45
CA HIS A 398 -19.28 -10.27 -11.61
C HIS A 398 -19.09 -11.11 -10.34
N ALA A 399 -18.25 -10.64 -9.41
CA ALA A 399 -17.95 -11.32 -8.15
C ALA A 399 -19.10 -11.20 -7.12
N TYR A 400 -19.96 -10.18 -7.24
CA TYR A 400 -20.95 -9.82 -6.21
C TYR A 400 -22.28 -10.60 -6.26
N ILE A 401 -22.52 -11.45 -7.26
CA ILE A 401 -23.81 -12.15 -7.41
C ILE A 401 -23.78 -13.48 -6.65
N LYS A 402 -24.19 -13.45 -5.38
CA LYS A 402 -24.08 -14.61 -4.48
C LYS A 402 -25.08 -15.75 -4.75
N GLN A 403 -26.21 -15.59 -5.44
CA GLN A 403 -27.23 -16.68 -5.46
C GLN A 403 -28.18 -16.73 -6.69
N THR A 404 -27.66 -16.94 -7.91
CA THR A 404 -28.56 -17.23 -9.06
C THR A 404 -27.91 -18.24 -10.02
N SER A 405 -28.73 -19.01 -10.75
CA SER A 405 -28.31 -19.87 -11.88
C SER A 405 -27.46 -19.11 -12.92
N GLU A 406 -27.58 -17.78 -12.97
CA GLU A 406 -26.74 -16.86 -13.77
C GLU A 406 -25.27 -16.80 -13.34
N HIS A 407 -24.93 -17.12 -12.09
CA HIS A 407 -23.55 -17.06 -11.58
C HIS A 407 -22.62 -18.02 -12.34
N LYS A 408 -23.09 -19.24 -12.64
CA LYS A 408 -22.31 -20.21 -13.43
C LYS A 408 -22.06 -19.73 -14.86
N GLY A 409 -23.04 -19.07 -15.48
CA GLY A 409 -22.91 -18.50 -16.82
C GLY A 409 -21.92 -17.33 -16.85
N ARG A 410 -21.97 -16.46 -15.84
CA ARG A 410 -21.07 -15.30 -15.71
C ARG A 410 -19.63 -15.68 -15.38
N VAL A 411 -19.40 -16.66 -14.51
CA VAL A 411 -18.05 -17.22 -14.25
C VAL A 411 -17.48 -17.87 -15.52
N ALA A 412 -18.29 -18.59 -16.30
CA ALA A 412 -17.85 -19.15 -17.58
C ALA A 412 -17.50 -18.06 -18.60
N MET A 413 -18.24 -16.94 -18.64
CA MET A 413 -17.92 -15.78 -19.48
C MET A 413 -16.59 -15.13 -19.05
N GLN A 414 -16.36 -14.96 -17.75
CA GLN A 414 -15.11 -14.41 -17.22
C GLN A 414 -13.92 -15.34 -17.52
N GLN A 415 -14.08 -16.66 -17.35
CA GLN A 415 -13.06 -17.65 -17.73
C GLN A 415 -12.73 -17.56 -19.22
N LYS A 416 -13.74 -17.41 -20.08
CA LYS A 416 -13.55 -17.26 -21.51
C LYS A 416 -12.76 -15.98 -21.84
N GLN A 417 -13.11 -14.86 -21.20
CA GLN A 417 -12.40 -13.59 -21.39
C GLN A 417 -10.94 -13.66 -20.91
N VAL A 418 -10.69 -14.26 -19.75
CA VAL A 418 -9.35 -14.49 -19.20
C VAL A 418 -8.53 -15.40 -20.12
N MET A 419 -9.12 -16.50 -20.63
CA MET A 419 -8.45 -17.38 -21.59
C MET A 419 -8.09 -16.64 -22.88
N LYS A 420 -9.01 -15.82 -23.40
CA LYS A 420 -8.78 -15.01 -24.60
C LYS A 420 -7.61 -14.05 -24.42
N VAL A 421 -7.59 -13.30 -23.32
CA VAL A 421 -6.51 -12.34 -23.01
C VAL A 421 -5.19 -13.06 -22.71
N ALA A 422 -5.22 -14.17 -21.96
CA ALA A 422 -4.03 -14.97 -21.70
C ALA A 422 -3.40 -15.49 -23.01
N ALA A 423 -4.20 -15.99 -23.95
CA ALA A 423 -3.74 -16.47 -25.24
C ALA A 423 -3.13 -15.37 -26.13
N LEU A 424 -3.62 -14.13 -26.01
CA LEU A 424 -3.07 -12.96 -26.71
C LEU A 424 -1.71 -12.54 -26.14
N ILE A 425 -1.54 -12.61 -24.82
CA ILE A 425 -0.34 -12.15 -24.12
C ILE A 425 0.79 -13.19 -24.22
N GLU A 426 0.45 -14.47 -24.14
CA GLU A 426 1.41 -15.57 -24.10
C GLU A 426 2.25 -15.63 -25.39
N ASN A 427 3.55 -15.40 -25.23
CA ASN A 427 4.52 -15.59 -26.31
C ASN A 427 4.52 -17.05 -26.76
N SER A 428 4.41 -17.25 -28.06
CA SER A 428 4.47 -18.56 -28.67
C SER A 428 5.35 -18.56 -29.90
N TYR A 429 6.26 -19.53 -29.89
CA TYR A 429 7.15 -19.80 -31.00
C TYR A 429 6.59 -20.91 -31.87
N PHE A 430 7.07 -21.02 -33.11
CA PHE A 430 6.64 -22.10 -34.00
C PHE A 430 6.85 -23.49 -33.42
N LYS A 431 7.97 -23.71 -32.71
CA LYS A 431 8.24 -24.98 -32.03
C LYS A 431 7.15 -25.41 -31.05
N ASP A 432 6.41 -24.46 -30.48
CA ASP A 432 5.38 -24.79 -29.49
C ASP A 432 4.20 -25.46 -30.18
N PHE A 433 3.87 -25.09 -31.42
CA PHE A 433 2.77 -25.68 -32.19
C PHE A 433 3.16 -26.97 -32.91
N VAL A 434 4.46 -27.22 -33.14
CA VAL A 434 4.94 -28.40 -33.86
C VAL A 434 4.89 -29.65 -32.96
N LYS A 435 4.11 -30.65 -33.39
CA LYS A 435 4.08 -31.99 -32.78
C LYS A 435 5.21 -32.88 -33.32
N GLN A 436 5.42 -32.84 -34.64
CA GLN A 436 6.47 -33.60 -35.31
C GLN A 436 6.96 -32.87 -36.56
N MET A 437 8.27 -32.91 -36.81
CA MET A 437 8.89 -32.45 -38.05
C MET A 437 9.48 -33.65 -38.81
N GLN A 438 9.29 -33.67 -40.13
CA GLN A 438 9.87 -34.67 -41.03
C GLN A 438 10.44 -33.99 -42.28
N ILE A 439 11.64 -34.39 -42.69
CA ILE A 439 12.18 -34.06 -44.01
C ILE A 439 11.80 -35.22 -44.93
N ILE A 440 10.97 -34.94 -45.93
CA ILE A 440 10.46 -35.94 -46.86
C ILE A 440 11.12 -35.73 -48.21
N PHE A 441 11.51 -36.82 -48.86
CA PHE A 441 11.88 -36.81 -50.27
C PHE A 441 10.62 -37.14 -51.09
N ASP A 442 9.98 -36.12 -51.66
CA ASP A 442 8.69 -36.21 -52.36
C ASP A 442 8.79 -35.50 -53.72
N PRO A 443 9.49 -36.09 -54.71
CA PRO A 443 9.67 -35.49 -56.03
C PRO A 443 8.39 -35.40 -56.87
N ASN A 444 7.38 -36.23 -56.57
CA ASN A 444 6.14 -36.36 -57.35
C ASN A 444 4.87 -36.06 -56.53
N ASP A 445 4.99 -35.58 -55.30
CA ASP A 445 3.87 -35.30 -54.40
C ASP A 445 2.94 -36.51 -54.20
N THR A 446 3.49 -37.64 -53.77
CA THR A 446 2.79 -38.92 -53.60
C THR A 446 2.80 -39.45 -52.17
N PHE A 447 3.12 -38.61 -51.18
CA PHE A 447 3.15 -39.04 -49.79
C PHE A 447 1.77 -39.54 -49.30
N GLU A 448 1.71 -40.80 -48.85
CA GLU A 448 0.47 -41.53 -48.55
C GLU A 448 -0.45 -40.81 -47.55
N ALA A 449 0.11 -40.15 -46.52
CA ALA A 449 -0.69 -39.52 -45.47
C ALA A 449 -1.35 -38.20 -45.88
N ASP A 450 -0.86 -37.54 -46.93
CA ASP A 450 -1.35 -36.23 -47.38
C ASP A 450 -2.03 -36.30 -48.77
N LEU A 451 -2.15 -37.51 -49.33
CA LEU A 451 -2.65 -37.79 -50.69
C LEU A 451 -4.03 -37.18 -50.95
N LEU A 452 -4.91 -37.30 -49.96
CA LEU A 452 -6.32 -36.86 -50.03
C LEU A 452 -6.44 -35.33 -50.18
N TRP A 453 -5.51 -34.58 -49.59
CA TRP A 453 -5.43 -33.13 -49.75
C TRP A 453 -4.72 -32.74 -51.04
N LEU A 454 -3.64 -33.43 -51.40
CA LEU A 454 -2.92 -33.20 -52.66
C LEU A 454 -3.85 -33.36 -53.86
N ASP A 455 -4.72 -34.38 -53.86
CA ASP A 455 -5.70 -34.58 -54.92
C ASP A 455 -6.75 -33.45 -54.99
N TYR A 456 -7.16 -32.91 -53.83
CA TYR A 456 -8.03 -31.73 -53.76
C TYR A 456 -7.34 -30.47 -54.28
N ALA A 457 -6.09 -30.23 -53.89
CA ALA A 457 -5.28 -29.12 -54.39
C ALA A 457 -5.10 -29.22 -55.91
N ARG A 458 -4.97 -30.44 -56.46
CA ARG A 458 -4.75 -30.68 -57.91
C ARG A 458 -5.99 -30.29 -58.70
N ALA A 459 -7.16 -30.58 -58.15
CA ALA A 459 -8.43 -30.18 -58.73
C ALA A 459 -8.60 -28.65 -58.83
N ILE A 460 -8.00 -27.88 -57.91
CA ILE A 460 -8.09 -26.40 -57.85
C ILE A 460 -7.01 -25.72 -58.71
N LYS A 461 -6.06 -26.47 -59.29
CA LYS A 461 -4.90 -25.94 -60.06
C LYS A 461 -4.01 -24.98 -59.27
N TYR A 462 -3.93 -25.14 -57.96
CA TYR A 462 -3.05 -24.34 -57.09
C TYR A 462 -1.71 -25.06 -56.93
N TYR A 463 -0.92 -25.17 -58.01
CA TYR A 463 0.39 -25.84 -57.99
C TYR A 463 1.52 -24.94 -58.48
N PRO A 464 2.59 -24.75 -57.68
CA PRO A 464 3.87 -24.26 -58.15
C PRO A 464 4.56 -25.33 -59.03
N GLU A 465 5.37 -24.90 -60.00
CA GLU A 465 6.24 -25.82 -60.75
C GLU A 465 7.24 -26.49 -59.79
N VAL A 466 7.36 -27.82 -59.87
CA VAL A 466 8.18 -28.62 -58.96
C VAL A 466 9.67 -28.38 -59.23
N THR A 467 10.35 -27.69 -58.32
CA THR A 467 11.77 -27.34 -58.45
C THR A 467 12.71 -28.20 -57.58
N CYS A 468 12.30 -28.52 -56.35
CA CYS A 468 13.13 -29.27 -55.39
C CYS A 468 12.40 -30.52 -54.85
N PRO A 469 13.06 -31.69 -54.78
CA PRO A 469 12.43 -32.93 -54.33
C PRO A 469 12.37 -33.08 -52.80
N PHE A 470 13.05 -32.22 -52.03
CA PHE A 470 13.02 -32.25 -50.57
C PHE A 470 11.96 -31.30 -50.01
N VAL A 471 11.12 -31.81 -49.10
CA VAL A 471 9.99 -31.08 -48.48
C VAL A 471 10.11 -31.14 -46.96
N LEU A 472 9.96 -29.99 -46.31
CA LEU A 472 9.80 -29.92 -44.85
C LEU A 472 8.32 -30.07 -44.50
N ARG A 473 7.96 -31.13 -43.76
CA ARG A 473 6.60 -31.38 -43.28
C ARG A 473 6.53 -31.19 -41.77
N TYR A 474 5.66 -30.29 -41.34
CA TYR A 474 5.34 -30.03 -39.94
C TYR A 474 3.94 -30.51 -39.62
N GLU A 475 3.80 -31.45 -38.67
CA GLU A 475 2.51 -31.81 -38.08
C GLU A 475 2.25 -30.91 -36.87
N ILE A 476 1.11 -30.22 -36.88
CA ILE A 476 0.74 -29.26 -35.84
C ILE A 476 -0.14 -29.91 -34.78
N SER A 477 0.12 -29.56 -33.53
CA SER A 477 -0.68 -29.99 -32.38
C SER A 477 -2.03 -29.29 -32.37
N LEU A 478 -3.10 -30.02 -32.69
CA LEU A 478 -4.48 -29.53 -32.59
C LEU A 478 -4.82 -29.02 -31.18
N LYS A 479 -4.30 -29.66 -30.13
CA LYS A 479 -4.57 -29.25 -28.75
C LYS A 479 -4.10 -27.81 -28.47
N LYS A 480 -2.89 -27.46 -28.95
CA LYS A 480 -2.34 -26.11 -28.76
C LYS A 480 -2.94 -25.08 -29.71
N MET A 481 -3.40 -25.53 -30.88
CA MET A 481 -4.18 -24.68 -31.79
C MET A 481 -5.54 -24.34 -31.17
N LEU A 482 -6.24 -25.32 -30.58
CA LEU A 482 -7.50 -25.14 -29.84
C LEU A 482 -7.38 -24.14 -28.69
N GLU A 483 -6.28 -24.19 -27.94
CA GLU A 483 -6.01 -23.23 -26.85
C GLU A 483 -5.90 -21.77 -27.35
N LYS A 484 -5.59 -21.55 -28.63
CA LYS A 484 -5.46 -20.22 -29.27
C LYS A 484 -6.47 -19.97 -30.39
N GLU A 485 -7.51 -20.79 -30.52
CA GLU A 485 -8.38 -20.85 -31.71
C GLU A 485 -9.10 -19.53 -32.03
N GLU A 486 -9.42 -18.72 -31.01
CA GLU A 486 -10.07 -17.41 -31.24
C GLU A 486 -9.11 -16.32 -31.77
N ASN A 487 -7.80 -16.54 -31.70
CA ASN A 487 -6.78 -15.51 -31.97
C ASN A 487 -5.76 -15.89 -33.04
N LEU A 488 -5.52 -17.18 -33.28
CA LEU A 488 -4.50 -17.65 -34.20
C LEU A 488 -5.02 -18.78 -35.06
N THR A 489 -5.11 -18.51 -36.36
CA THR A 489 -5.51 -19.49 -37.36
C THR A 489 -4.30 -20.02 -38.13
N LEU A 490 -4.41 -21.25 -38.66
CA LEU A 490 -3.34 -21.84 -39.47
C LEU A 490 -2.90 -20.96 -40.66
N PRO A 491 -3.81 -20.28 -41.40
CA PRO A 491 -3.43 -19.35 -42.46
C PRO A 491 -2.56 -18.18 -41.98
N GLU A 492 -2.82 -17.62 -40.79
CA GLU A 492 -2.02 -16.50 -40.25
C GLU A 492 -0.60 -16.93 -39.89
N ILE A 493 -0.45 -18.15 -39.33
CA ILE A 493 0.87 -18.75 -39.08
C ILE A 493 1.64 -18.89 -40.41
N VAL A 494 0.97 -19.42 -41.43
CA VAL A 494 1.57 -19.59 -42.77
C VAL A 494 1.95 -18.26 -43.38
N GLN A 495 1.11 -17.23 -43.25
CA GLN A 495 1.41 -15.89 -43.74
C GLN A 495 2.69 -15.33 -43.09
N LYS A 496 2.84 -15.45 -41.76
CA LYS A 496 4.06 -15.01 -41.07
C LYS A 496 5.30 -15.75 -41.53
N ILE A 497 5.19 -17.06 -41.74
CA ILE A 497 6.32 -17.84 -42.28
C ILE A 497 6.64 -17.38 -43.71
N GLN A 498 5.63 -17.09 -44.54
CA GLN A 498 5.82 -16.64 -45.93
C GLN A 498 6.49 -15.26 -46.02
N GLU A 499 6.19 -14.36 -45.07
CA GLU A 499 6.81 -13.03 -44.98
C GLU A 499 8.31 -13.11 -44.68
N GLU A 500 8.74 -14.06 -43.84
CA GLU A 500 10.15 -14.24 -43.47
C GLU A 500 10.92 -15.12 -44.47
N TYR A 501 10.25 -16.09 -45.10
CA TYR A 501 10.83 -17.07 -46.02
C TYR A 501 10.26 -16.95 -47.45
N LEU A 502 10.53 -15.83 -48.11
CA LEU A 502 10.07 -15.53 -49.48
C LEU A 502 10.58 -16.53 -50.54
N ASP A 503 11.73 -17.18 -50.29
CA ASP A 503 12.34 -18.17 -51.19
C ASP A 503 11.74 -19.58 -51.07
N TYR A 504 10.74 -19.76 -50.22
CA TYR A 504 10.06 -21.02 -49.97
C TYR A 504 8.61 -20.97 -50.45
N ASP A 505 8.18 -22.03 -51.12
CA ASP A 505 6.78 -22.25 -51.44
C ASP A 505 6.13 -23.01 -50.27
N ILE A 506 5.17 -22.37 -49.61
CA ILE A 506 4.50 -22.90 -48.44
C ILE A 506 3.09 -23.33 -48.83
N SER A 507 2.74 -24.55 -48.44
CA SER A 507 1.40 -25.09 -48.60
C SER A 507 0.94 -25.68 -47.28
N TYR A 508 -0.36 -25.58 -47.00
CA TYR A 508 -0.90 -26.02 -45.71
C TYR A 508 -2.22 -26.76 -45.91
N TYR A 509 -2.48 -27.68 -44.98
CA TYR A 509 -3.70 -28.45 -44.89
C TYR A 509 -4.33 -28.28 -43.51
N SER A 510 -5.61 -27.91 -43.49
CA SER A 510 -6.43 -27.86 -42.29
C SER A 510 -7.56 -28.88 -42.40
N GLY A 511 -7.31 -30.11 -41.94
CA GLY A 511 -8.32 -31.16 -41.83
C GLY A 511 -8.86 -31.30 -40.41
N LEU A 512 -10.05 -31.91 -40.26
CA LEU A 512 -10.69 -32.18 -38.95
C LEU A 512 -9.84 -33.03 -37.98
N GLY A 513 -8.86 -33.79 -38.51
CA GLY A 513 -8.04 -34.71 -37.71
C GLY A 513 -6.55 -34.37 -37.63
N THR A 514 -5.98 -33.71 -38.64
CA THR A 514 -4.56 -33.33 -38.69
C THR A 514 -4.38 -32.01 -39.44
N GLN A 515 -3.55 -31.13 -38.87
CA GLN A 515 -3.10 -29.90 -39.50
C GLN A 515 -1.63 -30.05 -39.88
N VAL A 516 -1.29 -29.75 -41.13
CA VAL A 516 0.05 -29.97 -41.68
C VAL A 516 0.49 -28.76 -42.48
N ILE A 517 1.74 -28.32 -42.27
CA ILE A 517 2.42 -27.33 -43.11
C ILE A 517 3.52 -28.03 -43.90
N ARG A 518 3.57 -27.80 -45.21
CA ARG A 518 4.61 -28.24 -46.13
C ARG A 518 5.36 -27.03 -46.67
N MET A 519 6.66 -26.99 -46.46
CA MET A 519 7.54 -25.95 -47.02
C MET A 519 8.50 -26.57 -48.03
N ARG A 520 8.58 -26.00 -49.23
CA ARG A 520 9.54 -26.38 -50.27
C ARG A 520 10.46 -25.23 -50.61
N PRO A 521 11.79 -25.41 -50.60
CA PRO A 521 12.70 -24.37 -51.09
C PRO A 521 12.62 -24.27 -52.61
N ARG A 522 12.68 -23.06 -53.17
CA ARG A 522 12.79 -22.85 -54.63
C ARG A 522 14.18 -23.21 -55.17
N ASN A 523 15.21 -23.13 -54.32
CA ASN A 523 16.57 -23.52 -54.65
C ASN A 523 16.86 -24.98 -54.24
N VAL A 524 17.75 -25.65 -54.97
CA VAL A 524 18.20 -27.01 -54.64
C VAL A 524 19.11 -26.95 -53.41
N LEU A 525 18.58 -27.32 -52.24
CA LEU A 525 19.29 -27.35 -50.96
C LEU A 525 19.55 -28.79 -50.49
N THR A 526 20.60 -28.97 -49.70
CA THR A 526 20.91 -30.28 -49.10
C THR A 526 20.09 -30.51 -47.82
N PRO A 527 19.90 -31.78 -47.39
CA PRO A 527 19.22 -32.09 -46.13
C PRO A 527 19.83 -31.39 -44.91
N THR A 528 21.15 -31.18 -44.89
CA THR A 528 21.83 -30.45 -43.80
C THR A 528 21.47 -28.97 -43.77
N ASP A 529 21.29 -28.33 -44.94
CA ASP A 529 20.83 -26.94 -45.00
C ASP A 529 19.39 -26.81 -44.50
N LEU A 530 18.53 -27.79 -44.80
CA LEU A 530 17.15 -27.85 -44.33
C LEU A 530 17.06 -28.03 -42.80
N THR A 531 18.02 -28.74 -42.19
CA THR A 531 18.09 -28.81 -40.72
C THR A 531 18.46 -27.48 -40.08
N ASN A 532 19.35 -26.69 -40.71
CA ASN A 532 19.71 -25.36 -40.22
C ASN A 532 18.54 -24.37 -40.36
N VAL A 533 17.77 -24.48 -41.45
CA VAL A 533 16.55 -23.71 -41.67
C VAL A 533 15.51 -24.06 -40.61
N ASN A 534 15.36 -25.34 -40.25
CA ASN A 534 14.46 -25.75 -39.16
C ASN A 534 14.85 -25.18 -37.80
N ILE A 535 16.14 -25.09 -37.47
CA ILE A 535 16.58 -24.49 -36.20
C ILE A 535 16.12 -23.02 -36.13
N LYS A 536 16.30 -22.26 -37.21
CA LYS A 536 15.84 -20.87 -37.30
C LYS A 536 14.31 -20.75 -37.25
N LEU A 537 13.60 -21.59 -38.00
CA LEU A 537 12.13 -21.66 -37.99
C LEU A 537 11.58 -22.01 -36.60
N SER A 538 12.28 -22.85 -35.83
CA SER A 538 11.84 -23.21 -34.49
C SER A 538 11.86 -22.04 -33.50
N GLU A 539 12.67 -21.02 -33.78
CA GLU A 539 12.80 -19.78 -33.01
C GLU A 539 11.94 -18.64 -33.59
N LEU A 540 11.20 -18.90 -34.67
CA LEU A 540 10.29 -17.93 -35.28
C LEU A 540 9.18 -17.55 -34.30
N HIS A 541 9.07 -16.25 -34.03
CA HIS A 541 8.01 -15.67 -33.22
C HIS A 541 6.69 -15.63 -33.99
N ILE A 542 5.64 -16.23 -33.43
CA ILE A 542 4.33 -16.32 -34.10
C ILE A 542 3.30 -15.40 -33.47
N SER A 543 3.16 -15.41 -32.15
CA SER A 543 2.14 -14.60 -31.48
C SER A 543 2.50 -14.34 -30.03
N GLY A 544 1.94 -13.27 -29.47
CA GLY A 544 2.22 -12.82 -28.11
C GLY A 544 3.29 -11.74 -28.04
N TYR A 545 3.66 -11.39 -26.80
CA TYR A 545 4.67 -10.38 -26.53
C TYR A 545 6.02 -11.02 -26.23
N GLU A 546 7.06 -10.67 -26.98
CA GLU A 546 8.40 -11.30 -26.87
C GLU A 546 8.95 -11.34 -25.44
N LYS A 547 8.69 -10.28 -24.66
CA LYS A 547 9.15 -10.15 -23.27
C LYS A 547 8.40 -11.04 -22.28
N VAL A 548 7.18 -11.48 -22.61
CA VAL A 548 6.33 -12.31 -21.74
C VAL A 548 6.56 -13.77 -22.07
N LYS A 549 7.33 -14.49 -21.26
CA LYS A 549 7.70 -15.88 -21.52
C LYS A 549 6.55 -16.85 -21.30
N LYS A 550 5.78 -16.67 -20.23
CA LYS A 550 4.70 -17.58 -19.84
C LYS A 550 3.57 -16.85 -19.14
N VAL A 551 2.38 -17.42 -19.23
CA VAL A 551 1.17 -16.90 -18.60
C VAL A 551 0.56 -17.96 -17.70
N PHE A 552 0.16 -17.55 -16.50
CA PHE A 552 -0.47 -18.38 -15.48
C PHE A 552 -1.82 -17.77 -15.13
N GLN A 553 -2.85 -18.60 -15.09
CA GLN A 553 -4.13 -18.23 -14.53
C GLN A 553 -4.10 -18.48 -13.03
N ASP A 554 -4.47 -17.48 -12.25
CA ASP A 554 -4.54 -17.58 -10.80
C ASP A 554 -5.84 -16.99 -10.27
N ASN A 555 -6.22 -17.38 -9.07
CA ASN A 555 -7.38 -16.82 -8.39
C ASN A 555 -6.89 -15.83 -7.34
N ALA A 556 -7.34 -14.59 -7.44
CA ALA A 556 -7.15 -13.61 -6.38
C ALA A 556 -8.43 -13.51 -5.54
N SER A 557 -8.27 -13.27 -4.24
CA SER A 557 -9.40 -12.72 -3.48
C SER A 557 -9.61 -11.28 -3.96
N PRO A 558 -10.79 -10.94 -4.51
CA PRO A 558 -11.06 -9.59 -4.92
C PRO A 558 -10.95 -8.68 -3.72
N PHE A 559 -10.47 -7.47 -3.96
CA PHE A 559 -10.56 -6.41 -2.97
C PHE A 559 -12.02 -6.00 -2.86
N VAL A 560 -12.71 -6.57 -1.87
CA VAL A 560 -14.12 -6.30 -1.67
C VAL A 560 -14.30 -4.94 -1.00
N HIS A 561 -14.67 -3.95 -1.81
CA HIS A 561 -15.29 -2.72 -1.34
C HIS A 561 -16.82 -2.88 -1.45
N PHE A 562 -17.49 -3.37 -0.40
CA PHE A 562 -18.94 -3.17 -0.39
C PHE A 562 -19.21 -1.69 -0.09
N GLY A 563 -19.84 -1.00 -1.05
CA GLY A 563 -20.43 0.33 -0.87
C GLY A 563 -19.96 1.43 -1.81
N PHE A 564 -18.92 1.19 -2.63
CA PHE A 564 -18.33 2.23 -3.48
C PHE A 564 -18.31 1.90 -4.99
N ASP A 565 -18.03 0.65 -5.38
CA ASP A 565 -18.02 0.28 -6.80
C ASP A 565 -19.43 0.08 -7.32
N GLN A 566 -20.00 1.21 -7.76
CA GLN A 566 -21.33 1.42 -8.30
C GLN A 566 -22.46 1.07 -7.31
N PHE A 567 -23.31 2.07 -7.06
CA PHE A 567 -24.56 1.95 -6.32
C PHE A 567 -25.57 1.06 -7.05
N ALA A 568 -25.22 -0.19 -7.35
CA ALA A 568 -26.14 -1.20 -7.82
C ALA A 568 -26.94 -1.69 -6.59
N PRO A 569 -28.26 -1.45 -6.55
CA PRO A 569 -29.11 -2.11 -5.58
C PRO A 569 -29.20 -3.57 -6.03
N VAL A 570 -28.30 -4.42 -5.51
CA VAL A 570 -28.49 -5.86 -5.68
C VAL A 570 -29.64 -6.25 -4.76
N ASP A 571 -30.70 -6.68 -5.42
CA ASP A 571 -32.03 -7.04 -4.94
C ASP A 571 -32.15 -7.48 -3.47
N THR A 572 -33.15 -6.85 -2.84
CA THR A 572 -34.07 -7.34 -1.80
C THR A 572 -33.59 -8.38 -0.77
N GLU A 573 -33.69 -7.95 0.50
CA GLU A 573 -33.81 -8.72 1.75
C GLU A 573 -32.59 -8.94 2.65
N ASN A 574 -31.34 -8.72 2.22
CA ASN A 574 -30.18 -8.90 3.12
C ASN A 574 -29.45 -7.60 3.52
N ALA A 575 -30.00 -7.01 4.57
CA ALA A 575 -29.50 -6.15 5.66
C ALA A 575 -28.03 -5.70 5.85
N ASN A 576 -27.10 -5.75 4.89
CA ASN A 576 -25.71 -5.34 5.08
C ASN A 576 -25.29 -4.29 4.04
N PHE A 577 -25.35 -3.02 4.41
CA PHE A 577 -24.77 -1.94 3.60
C PHE A 577 -23.35 -1.64 4.11
N GLY A 578 -22.40 -1.33 3.21
CA GLY A 578 -21.03 -0.83 3.49
C GLY A 578 -20.14 -1.64 4.45
N GLY A 579 -19.17 -2.41 3.95
CA GLY A 579 -18.21 -3.17 4.77
C GLY A 579 -17.04 -3.74 3.97
N ILE A 580 -15.86 -3.86 4.60
CA ILE A 580 -14.65 -4.43 3.96
C ILE A 580 -14.50 -5.86 4.44
N TYR A 581 -14.78 -6.82 3.55
CA TYR A 581 -14.58 -8.23 3.83
C TYR A 581 -13.30 -8.69 3.13
N LYS A 582 -12.25 -9.00 3.89
CA LYS A 582 -11.30 -10.02 3.45
C LYS A 582 -11.91 -11.36 3.86
N SER A 583 -12.16 -12.25 2.89
CA SER A 583 -12.55 -13.61 3.27
C SER A 583 -11.39 -14.25 4.02
N GLU A 584 -11.61 -14.63 5.26
CA GLU A 584 -10.64 -15.34 6.07
C GLU A 584 -10.15 -16.62 5.36
N LEU A 585 -8.85 -16.88 5.46
CA LEU A 585 -8.32 -18.23 5.41
C LEU A 585 -8.73 -18.90 6.72
N ALA A 586 -9.93 -19.49 6.77
CA ALA A 586 -10.30 -20.34 7.88
C ALA A 586 -9.29 -21.49 7.96
N THR A 587 -8.52 -21.56 9.05
CA THR A 587 -7.81 -22.79 9.41
C THR A 587 -8.86 -23.92 9.50
N PRO A 588 -8.67 -25.07 8.85
CA PRO A 588 -9.67 -26.12 8.80
C PRO A 588 -9.74 -26.84 10.14
N LYS A 589 -10.54 -26.29 11.06
CA LYS A 589 -10.98 -26.94 12.29
C LYS A 589 -12.37 -26.43 12.63
N ASP A 590 -13.36 -26.82 11.84
CA ASP A 590 -14.67 -27.29 12.31
C ASP A 590 -15.51 -27.63 11.07
N LYS A 591 -16.03 -28.86 11.02
CA LYS A 591 -16.64 -29.46 9.82
C LYS A 591 -18.09 -29.02 9.57
N ASP A 592 -18.66 -28.16 10.41
CA ASP A 592 -20.11 -27.93 10.44
C ASP A 592 -20.56 -26.48 10.22
N ASP A 593 -19.66 -25.50 10.08
CA ASP A 593 -20.06 -24.15 9.70
C ASP A 593 -20.08 -23.99 8.18
N LYS A 594 -21.29 -23.76 7.65
CA LYS A 594 -21.54 -23.27 6.29
C LYS A 594 -20.97 -21.85 6.15
N SER A 595 -19.65 -21.76 6.12
CA SER A 595 -18.89 -20.55 5.84
C SER A 595 -19.28 -20.00 4.48
N GLU A 596 -19.44 -18.68 4.40
CA GLU A 596 -19.86 -17.98 3.18
C GLU A 596 -18.94 -18.32 2.00
N PRO A 597 -19.47 -18.46 0.77
CA PRO A 597 -18.63 -18.73 -0.40
C PRO A 597 -17.63 -17.59 -0.60
N GLN A 598 -16.35 -17.95 -0.64
CA GLN A 598 -15.25 -17.05 -0.97
C GLN A 598 -15.49 -16.48 -2.36
N ILE A 599 -15.62 -15.16 -2.45
CA ILE A 599 -15.63 -14.48 -3.74
C ILE A 599 -14.19 -14.54 -4.26
N GLN A 600 -13.97 -15.07 -5.46
CA GLN A 600 -12.66 -15.16 -6.10
C GLN A 600 -12.76 -14.49 -7.47
N GLU A 601 -11.86 -13.55 -7.75
CA GLU A 601 -11.70 -12.99 -9.09
C GLU A 601 -10.57 -13.72 -9.82
N LEU A 602 -10.78 -13.98 -11.11
CA LEU A 602 -9.76 -14.57 -11.96
C LEU A 602 -8.76 -13.47 -12.36
N ILE A 603 -7.48 -13.72 -12.12
CA ILE A 603 -6.37 -12.85 -12.50
C ILE A 603 -5.39 -13.60 -13.40
N ILE A 604 -4.62 -12.83 -14.16
CA ILE A 604 -3.55 -13.38 -14.98
C ILE A 604 -2.21 -12.97 -14.36
N ARG A 605 -1.32 -13.92 -14.14
CA ARG A 605 0.08 -13.68 -13.74
C ARG A 605 1.00 -14.07 -14.87
N THR A 606 1.96 -13.23 -15.20
CA THR A 606 2.91 -13.52 -16.27
C THR A 606 4.34 -13.65 -15.76
N GLU A 607 5.14 -14.50 -16.39
CA GLU A 607 6.59 -14.52 -16.28
C GLU A 607 7.14 -13.66 -17.43
N GLY A 608 7.78 -12.54 -17.11
CA GLY A 608 8.04 -11.48 -18.08
C GLY A 608 7.05 -10.33 -17.94
N SER A 609 7.49 -9.14 -18.35
CA SER A 609 6.73 -7.91 -18.21
C SER A 609 6.84 -7.05 -19.48
N ASP A 610 5.70 -6.51 -19.88
CA ASP A 610 5.57 -5.48 -20.91
C ASP A 610 4.34 -4.63 -20.59
N LEU A 611 4.49 -3.76 -19.61
CA LEU A 611 3.39 -3.03 -18.98
C LEU A 611 2.69 -2.09 -19.97
N ILE A 612 3.45 -1.42 -20.82
CA ILE A 612 2.91 -0.42 -21.75
C ILE A 612 1.92 -1.00 -22.75
N THR A 613 2.20 -2.20 -23.27
CA THR A 613 1.34 -2.88 -24.25
C THR A 613 0.11 -3.46 -23.58
N VAL A 614 0.27 -4.07 -22.40
CA VAL A 614 -0.83 -4.66 -21.63
C VAL A 614 -1.83 -3.61 -21.14
N LEU A 615 -1.37 -2.44 -20.69
CA LEU A 615 -2.26 -1.34 -20.29
C LEU A 615 -3.10 -0.78 -21.44
N GLY A 616 -2.66 -0.97 -22.70
CA GLY A 616 -3.39 -0.55 -23.89
C GLY A 616 -4.52 -1.50 -24.31
N MET A 617 -4.70 -2.64 -23.64
CA MET A 617 -5.71 -3.63 -23.99
C MET A 617 -7.09 -3.29 -23.40
N ASP A 618 -8.14 -3.42 -24.21
CA ASP A 618 -9.50 -3.03 -23.81
C ASP A 618 -10.10 -3.88 -22.68
N ASP A 619 -9.75 -5.18 -22.61
CA ASP A 619 -10.26 -6.12 -21.59
C ASP A 619 -9.54 -5.99 -20.22
N VAL A 620 -8.39 -5.30 -20.19
CA VAL A 620 -7.51 -5.21 -19.03
C VAL A 620 -7.84 -3.99 -18.17
N ASP A 621 -7.89 -4.19 -16.86
CA ASP A 621 -8.02 -3.10 -15.90
C ASP A 621 -6.68 -2.39 -15.68
N ALA A 622 -6.54 -1.25 -16.34
CA ALA A 622 -5.35 -0.41 -16.28
C ALA A 622 -5.09 0.21 -14.89
N ALA A 623 -6.11 0.33 -14.03
CA ALA A 623 -5.96 0.97 -12.72
C ALA A 623 -5.40 0.01 -11.65
N ARG A 624 -5.67 -1.30 -11.77
CA ARG A 624 -5.25 -2.32 -10.80
C ARG A 624 -4.07 -3.17 -11.23
N THR A 625 -3.73 -3.19 -12.52
CA THR A 625 -2.62 -4.01 -13.05
C THR A 625 -1.27 -3.54 -12.50
N ILE A 626 -0.49 -4.46 -11.93
CA ILE A 626 0.80 -4.18 -11.26
C ILE A 626 1.95 -5.04 -11.80
N VAL A 627 3.15 -4.48 -11.72
CA VAL A 627 4.40 -5.12 -12.16
C VAL A 627 5.43 -4.99 -11.05
N ASN A 628 6.27 -6.02 -10.85
CA ASN A 628 7.32 -6.00 -9.83
C ASN A 628 8.64 -5.38 -10.32
N ASP A 629 8.79 -5.10 -11.62
CA ASP A 629 9.99 -4.50 -12.20
C ASP A 629 10.00 -2.97 -12.01
N LEU A 630 10.92 -2.52 -11.16
CA LEU A 630 11.02 -1.12 -10.77
C LEU A 630 11.47 -0.20 -11.92
N PRO A 631 12.47 -0.55 -12.75
CA PRO A 631 12.85 0.27 -13.91
C PRO A 631 11.72 0.44 -14.93
N GLU A 632 10.97 -0.61 -15.21
CA GLU A 632 9.82 -0.54 -16.13
C GLU A 632 8.73 0.40 -15.63
N VAL A 633 8.33 0.27 -14.36
CA VAL A 633 7.30 1.15 -13.77
C VAL A 633 7.76 2.61 -13.74
N TYR A 634 9.03 2.87 -13.46
CA TYR A 634 9.59 4.23 -13.54
C TYR A 634 9.47 4.83 -14.95
N ASN A 635 9.72 4.04 -16.00
CA ASN A 635 9.67 4.50 -17.38
C ASN A 635 8.24 4.66 -17.91
N VAL A 636 7.30 3.80 -17.49
CA VAL A 636 5.92 3.78 -18.01
C VAL A 636 4.99 4.69 -17.20
N LEU A 637 4.99 4.57 -15.87
CA LEU A 637 4.06 5.28 -14.98
C LEU A 637 4.69 6.50 -14.28
N GLY A 638 6.02 6.57 -14.22
CA GLY A 638 6.75 7.70 -13.65
C GLY A 638 7.21 7.51 -12.20
N VAL A 639 7.80 8.58 -11.64
CA VAL A 639 8.55 8.54 -10.38
C VAL A 639 7.68 8.18 -9.16
N GLU A 640 6.46 8.71 -9.05
CA GLU A 640 5.59 8.45 -7.89
C GLU A 640 5.06 7.01 -7.84
N ALA A 641 4.73 6.44 -9.01
CA ALA A 641 4.33 5.05 -9.12
C ALA A 641 5.50 4.12 -8.73
N ALA A 642 6.71 4.42 -9.21
CA ALA A 642 7.90 3.68 -8.84
C ALA A 642 8.26 3.80 -7.35
N ARG A 643 8.03 4.98 -6.75
CA ARG A 643 8.26 5.22 -5.32
C ARG A 643 7.36 4.32 -4.48
N GLN A 644 6.08 4.25 -4.84
CA GLN A 644 5.12 3.41 -4.17
C GLN A 644 5.39 1.91 -4.38
N LEU A 645 5.78 1.52 -5.60
CA LEU A 645 6.16 0.14 -5.88
C LEU A 645 7.36 -0.28 -5.03
N LEU A 646 8.39 0.58 -4.94
CA LEU A 646 9.59 0.31 -4.13
C LEU A 646 9.23 0.08 -2.66
N VAL A 647 8.39 0.94 -2.06
CA VAL A 647 7.93 0.76 -0.68
C VAL A 647 7.14 -0.54 -0.49
N THR A 648 6.27 -0.87 -1.46
CA THR A 648 5.43 -2.07 -1.43
C THR A 648 6.28 -3.34 -1.54
N GLU A 649 7.19 -3.38 -2.50
CA GLU A 649 8.13 -4.49 -2.72
C GLU A 649 9.08 -4.66 -1.53
N MET A 650 9.66 -3.58 -1.00
CA MET A 650 10.52 -3.67 0.19
C MET A 650 9.77 -4.28 1.38
N ARG A 651 8.51 -3.89 1.60
CA ARG A 651 7.69 -4.47 2.66
C ARG A 651 7.36 -5.95 2.41
N ILE A 652 7.07 -6.34 1.16
CA ILE A 652 6.86 -7.75 0.80
C ILE A 652 8.13 -8.58 1.05
N THR A 653 9.30 -8.01 0.76
CA THR A 653 10.58 -8.71 0.89
C THR A 653 11.07 -8.82 2.33
N LEU A 654 10.75 -7.84 3.17
CA LEU A 654 11.09 -7.76 4.59
C LEU A 654 9.80 -7.84 5.43
N PRO A 655 9.14 -9.01 5.52
CA PRO A 655 7.91 -9.19 6.29
C PRO A 655 8.18 -9.22 7.81
N SER A 656 9.30 -8.68 8.29
CA SER A 656 9.65 -8.72 9.72
C SER A 656 8.63 -7.93 10.54
N ASP A 657 7.96 -8.64 11.46
CA ASP A 657 7.08 -8.04 12.46
C ASP A 657 7.84 -6.94 13.23
N GLY A 658 7.40 -5.69 13.08
CA GLY A 658 7.93 -4.55 13.84
C GLY A 658 8.72 -3.51 13.04
N LEU A 659 8.99 -3.71 11.75
CA LEU A 659 9.69 -2.69 10.96
C LEU A 659 8.76 -1.50 10.65
N ASN A 660 9.18 -0.30 11.03
CA ASN A 660 8.36 0.91 10.86
C ASN A 660 8.34 1.34 9.38
N PRO A 661 7.16 1.51 8.76
CA PRO A 661 7.06 1.78 7.33
C PRO A 661 7.64 3.13 6.89
N ARG A 662 7.86 4.05 7.81
CA ARG A 662 8.49 5.34 7.49
C ARG A 662 9.92 5.21 6.98
N HIS A 663 10.66 4.18 7.42
CA HIS A 663 12.04 3.98 7.00
C HIS A 663 12.10 3.59 5.52
N PHE A 664 11.18 2.74 5.08
CA PHE A 664 11.00 2.40 3.66
C PHE A 664 10.63 3.63 2.83
N GLY A 665 9.70 4.45 3.33
CA GLY A 665 9.33 5.72 2.69
C GLY A 665 10.53 6.66 2.55
N LEU A 666 11.30 6.85 3.62
CA LEU A 666 12.49 7.71 3.58
C LEU A 666 13.53 7.20 2.57
N LEU A 667 13.82 5.90 2.55
CA LEU A 667 14.76 5.32 1.58
C LEU A 667 14.26 5.53 0.15
N ALA A 668 12.97 5.27 -0.12
CA ALA A 668 12.38 5.50 -1.42
C ALA A 668 12.48 6.97 -1.84
N ASP A 669 12.19 7.90 -0.94
CA ASP A 669 12.26 9.33 -1.22
C ASP A 669 13.70 9.79 -1.49
N VAL A 670 14.69 9.25 -0.77
CA VAL A 670 16.12 9.48 -1.05
C VAL A 670 16.48 9.02 -2.47
N MET A 671 16.07 7.81 -2.86
CA MET A 671 16.34 7.27 -4.20
C MET A 671 15.65 8.08 -5.31
N MET A 672 14.51 8.71 -5.02
CA MET A 672 13.72 9.51 -5.96
C MET A 672 14.01 11.02 -5.92
N SER A 673 14.78 11.51 -4.94
CA SER A 673 14.93 12.94 -4.62
C SER A 673 15.58 13.81 -5.71
N SER A 674 16.40 13.25 -6.61
CA SER A 674 17.08 14.04 -7.65
C SER A 674 16.92 13.44 -9.05
N PRO A 675 15.79 13.71 -9.74
CA PRO A 675 15.56 13.28 -11.11
C PRO A 675 16.15 14.26 -12.15
N SER A 676 17.11 15.14 -11.83
CA SER A 676 17.61 16.17 -12.77
C SER A 676 18.15 15.60 -14.09
N ASN A 677 18.55 14.33 -14.11
CA ASN A 677 18.96 13.59 -15.32
C ASN A 677 17.92 12.55 -15.81
N GLY A 678 16.68 12.59 -15.29
CA GLY A 678 15.63 11.61 -15.58
C GLY A 678 15.95 10.18 -15.14
N LYS A 679 16.82 10.02 -14.13
CA LYS A 679 17.26 8.71 -13.61
C LYS A 679 17.19 8.69 -12.09
N MET A 680 16.67 7.60 -11.54
CA MET A 680 16.68 7.30 -10.11
C MET A 680 18.13 7.16 -9.58
N ILE A 681 18.35 7.54 -8.32
CA ILE A 681 19.61 7.29 -7.62
C ILE A 681 19.62 5.84 -7.11
N SER A 682 20.57 5.05 -7.59
CA SER A 682 20.84 3.72 -7.03
C SER A 682 21.71 3.82 -5.78
N ILE A 683 21.48 2.97 -4.79
CA ILE A 683 22.24 2.94 -3.53
C ILE A 683 23.50 2.09 -3.75
N ASN A 684 24.40 2.61 -4.57
CA ASN A 684 25.69 2.02 -4.89
C ASN A 684 26.70 3.14 -5.18
N ARG A 685 27.95 2.77 -5.47
CA ARG A 685 29.01 3.75 -5.78
C ARG A 685 28.71 4.62 -6.99
N HIS A 686 27.95 4.12 -7.96
CA HIS A 686 27.62 4.86 -9.18
C HIS A 686 26.55 5.92 -8.89
N GLY A 687 25.52 5.58 -8.11
CA GLY A 687 24.53 6.56 -7.68
C GLY A 687 25.11 7.65 -6.79
N MET A 688 26.00 7.30 -5.85
CA MET A 688 26.66 8.28 -4.98
C MET A 688 27.59 9.27 -5.72
N ARG A 689 28.10 8.90 -6.91
CA ARG A 689 28.86 9.83 -7.77
C ARG A 689 27.95 10.76 -8.57
N ILE A 690 26.72 10.34 -8.84
CA ILE A 690 25.71 11.14 -9.53
C ILE A 690 25.11 12.16 -8.57
N THR A 691 24.97 11.80 -7.29
CA THR A 691 24.59 12.78 -6.27
C THR A 691 25.70 13.81 -6.13
N ASN A 692 25.33 15.08 -5.97
CA ASN A 692 26.25 16.20 -5.83
C ASN A 692 26.94 16.20 -4.45
N THR A 693 27.22 15.03 -3.85
CA THR A 693 27.86 14.88 -2.55
C THR A 693 29.29 15.41 -2.56
N GLY A 694 29.79 15.86 -1.40
CA GLY A 694 31.16 16.36 -1.27
C GLY A 694 32.21 15.34 -1.70
N VAL A 695 33.32 15.79 -2.26
CA VAL A 695 34.41 14.93 -2.78
C VAL A 695 34.96 14.00 -1.70
N VAL A 696 35.08 14.50 -0.46
CA VAL A 696 35.60 13.69 0.66
C VAL A 696 34.58 12.62 1.07
N ALA A 697 33.29 12.95 1.06
CA ALA A 697 32.22 11.99 1.29
C ALA A 697 32.21 10.88 0.23
N GLN A 698 32.37 11.24 -1.04
CA GLN A 698 32.50 10.29 -2.14
C GLN A 698 33.74 9.40 -2.00
N ALA A 699 34.88 9.98 -1.62
CA ALA A 699 36.11 9.23 -1.42
C ALA A 699 36.02 8.21 -0.26
N SER A 700 35.13 8.45 0.70
CA SER A 700 34.92 7.55 1.85
C SER A 700 34.30 6.19 1.47
N PHE A 701 33.79 6.04 0.25
CA PHE A 701 33.12 4.82 -0.20
C PHE A 701 33.72 4.25 -1.50
N GLU A 702 34.25 3.02 -1.40
CA GLU A 702 34.83 2.17 -2.46
C GLU A 702 36.05 2.70 -3.24
N GLN A 703 36.05 3.94 -3.75
CA GLN A 703 37.07 4.43 -4.71
C GLN A 703 37.63 5.82 -4.33
N PRO A 704 38.52 5.91 -3.32
CA PRO A 704 39.04 7.19 -2.85
C PRO A 704 39.90 7.93 -3.89
N ALA A 705 40.80 7.22 -4.57
CA ALA A 705 41.74 7.83 -5.51
C ALA A 705 41.01 8.48 -6.71
N ASP A 706 40.05 7.77 -7.29
CA ASP A 706 39.28 8.25 -8.44
C ASP A 706 38.43 9.48 -8.07
N ALA A 707 37.85 9.49 -6.87
CA ALA A 707 37.06 10.62 -6.38
C ALA A 707 37.92 11.89 -6.24
N PHE A 708 39.11 11.79 -5.64
CA PHE A 708 40.02 12.93 -5.51
C PHE A 708 40.60 13.38 -6.84
N LEU A 709 40.96 12.46 -7.73
CA LEU A 709 41.46 12.80 -9.07
C LEU A 709 40.40 13.54 -9.89
N ALA A 710 39.16 13.06 -9.89
CA ALA A 710 38.05 13.73 -10.54
C ALA A 710 37.77 15.11 -9.90
N GLY A 711 37.70 15.17 -8.57
CA GLY A 711 37.50 16.42 -7.84
C GLY A 711 38.58 17.46 -8.12
N ALA A 712 39.85 17.04 -8.18
CA ALA A 712 40.98 17.90 -8.51
C ALA A 712 40.95 18.36 -9.98
N ALA A 713 40.60 17.47 -10.91
CA ALA A 713 40.51 17.81 -12.34
C ALA A 713 39.41 18.84 -12.64
N PHE A 714 38.27 18.75 -11.94
CA PHE A 714 37.14 19.68 -12.11
C PHE A 714 37.16 20.87 -11.14
N GLY A 715 38.09 20.91 -10.17
CA GLY A 715 38.15 21.96 -9.15
C GLY A 715 36.91 22.00 -8.25
N LEU A 716 36.35 20.83 -7.90
CA LEU A 716 35.16 20.75 -7.05
C LEU A 716 35.45 21.25 -5.63
N HIS A 717 34.56 22.09 -5.11
CA HIS A 717 34.65 22.64 -3.75
C HIS A 717 33.74 21.86 -2.79
N ASP A 718 34.31 21.31 -1.72
CA ASP A 718 33.56 20.62 -0.67
C ASP A 718 33.19 21.61 0.45
N ASN A 719 31.91 21.68 0.80
CA ASN A 719 31.39 22.58 1.85
C ASN A 719 31.67 22.07 3.28
N CYS A 720 32.27 20.88 3.41
CA CYS A 720 32.60 20.24 4.68
C CYS A 720 31.39 20.05 5.63
N GLN A 721 30.17 19.98 5.08
CA GLN A 721 28.95 19.76 5.88
C GLN A 721 28.58 18.28 6.00
N ALA A 722 29.07 17.45 5.08
CA ALA A 722 28.81 16.01 5.12
C ALA A 722 29.41 15.36 6.37
N VAL A 723 28.71 14.34 6.88
CA VAL A 723 29.12 13.55 8.06
C VAL A 723 30.52 12.98 7.90
N SER A 724 30.79 12.27 6.80
CA SER A 724 32.12 11.71 6.53
C SER A 724 33.22 12.76 6.47
N THR A 725 32.94 13.93 5.90
CA THR A 725 33.93 15.01 5.79
C THR A 725 34.26 15.60 7.17
N ALA A 726 33.24 15.87 7.99
CA ALA A 726 33.42 16.39 9.35
C ALA A 726 34.25 15.43 10.22
N VAL A 727 33.95 14.13 10.16
CA VAL A 727 34.72 13.10 10.89
C VAL A 727 36.16 13.02 10.41
N THR A 728 36.40 13.15 9.10
CA THR A 728 37.75 13.09 8.52
C THR A 728 38.62 14.28 8.93
N ILE A 729 38.02 15.47 9.00
CA ILE A 729 38.72 16.72 9.39
C ILE A 729 38.81 16.86 10.92
N GLY A 730 37.95 16.18 11.67
CA GLY A 730 37.83 16.32 13.13
C GLY A 730 37.03 17.56 13.53
N SER A 731 36.07 17.99 12.71
CA SER A 731 35.16 19.10 13.01
C SER A 731 33.83 18.61 13.59
N GLU A 732 33.10 19.51 14.24
CA GLU A 732 31.75 19.21 14.72
C GLU A 732 30.78 18.97 13.55
N MET A 733 29.93 17.96 13.69
CA MET A 733 28.94 17.57 12.68
C MET A 733 27.68 18.43 12.81
N ARG A 734 26.99 18.80 11.74
CA ARG A 734 25.74 19.60 11.84
C ARG A 734 24.48 18.78 12.16
N HIS A 735 24.64 17.67 12.88
CA HIS A 735 23.54 16.77 13.23
C HIS A 735 23.53 16.49 14.73
N GLY A 736 22.38 16.09 15.26
CA GLY A 736 22.20 15.72 16.65
C GLY A 736 22.49 16.88 17.60
N THR A 737 23.38 16.66 18.56
CA THR A 737 23.73 17.62 19.62
C THR A 737 24.42 18.88 19.10
N SER A 738 25.10 18.80 17.95
CA SER A 738 25.82 19.90 17.33
C SER A 738 25.05 20.52 16.15
N SER A 739 23.72 20.31 16.10
CA SER A 739 22.83 20.98 15.15
C SER A 739 22.48 22.43 15.55
N PHE A 740 22.79 22.83 16.78
CA PHE A 740 22.57 24.16 17.32
C PHE A 740 23.78 24.60 18.13
N ASP A 741 23.97 25.91 18.21
CA ASP A 741 24.99 26.52 19.04
C ASP A 741 24.40 26.98 20.39
N LEU A 742 25.18 26.81 21.44
CA LEU A 742 24.83 27.32 22.77
C LEU A 742 25.43 28.72 22.95
N LEU A 743 24.56 29.71 23.18
CA LEU A 743 24.96 31.07 23.50
C LEU A 743 24.65 31.38 24.97
N LEU A 744 25.56 32.09 25.63
CA LEU A 744 25.37 32.54 27.01
C LEU A 744 24.53 33.82 27.02
N ASP A 745 23.39 33.79 27.71
CA ASP A 745 22.54 34.97 27.91
C ASP A 745 23.13 35.84 29.04
N CYS A 746 23.98 36.81 28.66
CA CYS A 746 24.64 37.70 29.60
C CYS A 746 23.67 38.58 30.41
N ASN A 747 22.43 38.79 29.95
CA ASN A 747 21.44 39.62 30.66
C ASN A 747 20.78 38.87 31.82
N ARG A 748 20.72 37.55 31.74
CA ARG A 748 20.23 36.68 32.82
C ARG A 748 21.32 36.28 33.81
N LEU A 749 22.58 36.59 33.52
CA LEU A 749 23.64 36.38 34.50
C LEU A 749 23.35 37.24 35.73
N PRO A 750 23.45 36.67 36.94
CA PRO A 750 23.31 37.47 38.14
C PRO A 750 24.36 38.58 38.12
N ALA A 751 23.92 39.83 38.31
CA ALA A 751 24.85 40.95 38.46
C ALA A 751 25.78 40.65 39.65
N LEU A 752 27.09 40.63 39.40
CA LEU A 752 28.05 40.49 40.47
C LEU A 752 27.91 41.71 41.40
N PRO A 753 27.74 41.53 42.72
CA PRO A 753 27.73 42.66 43.63
C PRO A 753 29.10 43.36 43.59
N ASP A 754 29.12 44.69 43.38
CA ASP A 754 30.33 45.51 43.22
C ASP A 754 31.33 45.42 44.39
N THR A 755 30.93 44.81 45.51
CA THR A 755 31.66 44.76 46.78
C THR A 755 32.51 43.50 46.98
N GLU A 756 32.41 42.47 46.14
CA GLU A 756 33.14 41.21 46.36
C GLU A 756 34.11 40.85 45.23
N HIS A 757 35.37 40.57 45.61
CA HIS A 757 36.43 40.21 44.67
C HIS A 757 36.10 38.87 43.98
N PRO A 758 36.16 38.77 42.64
CA PRO A 758 35.67 37.61 41.88
C PRO A 758 36.28 36.26 42.30
N GLY A 759 37.51 36.25 42.83
CA GLY A 759 38.16 35.04 43.34
C GLY A 759 37.50 34.42 44.57
N ARG A 760 36.86 35.21 45.45
CA ARG A 760 36.16 34.70 46.66
C ARG A 760 34.83 34.02 46.30
N ILE A 761 34.13 34.54 45.31
CA ILE A 761 32.85 33.98 44.84
C ILE A 761 33.07 32.61 44.20
N VAL A 762 34.11 32.48 43.36
CA VAL A 762 34.48 31.20 42.73
C VAL A 762 34.93 30.17 43.78
N GLN A 763 35.72 30.57 44.78
CA GLN A 763 36.11 29.68 45.88
C GLN A 763 34.91 29.22 46.73
N ASN A 764 33.96 30.09 47.01
CA ASN A 764 32.74 29.73 47.73
C ASN A 764 31.83 28.79 46.92
N GLN A 765 31.74 28.98 45.61
CA GLN A 765 30.98 28.07 44.74
C GLN A 765 31.65 26.70 44.60
N ILE A 766 32.99 26.64 44.47
CA ILE A 766 33.75 25.39 44.46
C ILE A 766 33.59 24.66 45.80
N ALA A 767 33.67 25.40 46.93
CA ALA A 767 33.47 24.83 48.26
C ALA A 767 32.06 24.22 48.41
N ASN A 768 31.03 24.91 47.91
CA ASN A 768 29.65 24.41 47.93
C ASN A 768 29.44 23.19 47.03
N LEU A 769 30.11 23.12 45.87
CA LEU A 769 30.08 21.96 44.97
C LEU A 769 30.79 20.74 45.56
N THR A 770 31.83 20.92 46.39
CA THR A 770 32.50 19.81 47.08
C THR A 770 31.76 19.29 48.30
N THR A 771 30.73 20.00 48.77
CA THR A 771 29.88 19.60 49.90
C THR A 771 28.55 18.95 49.50
N MET A 772 28.21 18.94 48.21
CA MET A 772 27.17 18.08 47.62
C MET A 772 27.82 16.80 47.08
#